data_AF-A0A7C4ZTS7-F1
#
_entry.id   AF-A0A7C4ZTS7-F1
#
_cell.length_a   1.000
_cell.length_b   1.000
_cell.length_c   1.000
_cell.angle_alpha   90.00
_cell.angle_beta   90.00
_cell.angle_gamma   90.00
#
_symmetry.space_group_name_H-M   'P 1'
#
loop_
_entity.id
_entity.type
_entity.pdbx_description
1 polymer ?
#
loop_
_entity_poly.entity_id
_entity_poly.type
_entity_poly.pdbx_seq_one_letter_code
_entity_poly.pdbx_strand_id
1 'polypeptide(L)'
;MLKKAFIRVIVITFVSTVLLVGMNFDAAKAVNYDALGTTVGGYISENTTWTLERSPYIVFSDIIVEKGVVLTIEAGVLVKFNNGTNLVVDGTLLVKGTKELPIIFTSSSTSPKPGDWGRIYLRGKTTDPKNEITYATIQYATFGLFSEYRSFELYNSNVTNCCNNGISVINSDDQQASIIIVGCIISENNGSGIGLFGGGFNITGNIIAYNGNYGIDLDVAGPGVIADNKITFNQRSGVHISNCMIYRGRLEVINNIAMGNDVGIQTEFILTDPFLAPLIVGNIIQNNSIGILIGGGFFRGGSAIITRNDIIENNVGVLSDYDSAYVEIRGNKIYENAEYDLVHKSKADINATYNWWGTTNETLIAHRIYDYYDDWNYGKVLFKPYIIPPKADFTIQTANSYVHVPIIFDASASVASYGSITSYTWNFGDGNVTTITSPIIQHVYTIPRTYNVTLIILDELGLTNSTFKTLFVLQDNVVPFSFDDYDGLWHNVDFLIKLTAVDYESGVAETYYRINNGPVKAVSTDGHPLITTEGANNTLEYWSVDKAGNEENPHKLLTGIKLDKTSPEIGTLLRIPEGDVKPNQTAKILVNATDSLSGIKNVTLLYSLNISTIWIDLPMTFNSTIRLYEAAIQVQHANVLVEYKIIAYDNAGNIKVEDNNGQYYTYTVIPEFPSTPILALLMLTALTVITLLKVKRIS
;
A
#
# COMPACT_ATOMS: atom_id res chain seq x y z
N MET A 1 2.34 -45.72 -4.40
CA MET A 1 1.77 -45.94 -5.75
C MET A 1 0.27 -45.63 -5.84
N LEU A 2 -0.59 -46.04 -4.89
CA LEU A 2 -2.04 -45.75 -4.97
C LEU A 2 -2.43 -44.25 -4.88
N LYS A 3 -1.71 -43.41 -4.10
CA LYS A 3 -1.94 -41.94 -4.08
C LYS A 3 -1.62 -41.25 -5.41
N LYS A 4 -0.61 -41.75 -6.16
CA LYS A 4 -0.21 -41.24 -7.49
C LYS A 4 -1.26 -41.57 -8.57
N ALA A 5 -1.93 -42.72 -8.45
CA ALA A 5 -3.06 -43.07 -9.34
C ALA A 5 -4.32 -42.25 -9.02
N PHE A 6 -4.57 -41.92 -7.75
CA PHE A 6 -5.73 -41.12 -7.34
C PHE A 6 -5.63 -39.65 -7.79
N ILE A 7 -4.43 -39.05 -7.73
CA ILE A 7 -4.18 -37.68 -8.25
C ILE A 7 -4.20 -37.67 -9.79
N ARG A 8 -3.66 -38.70 -10.46
CA ARG A 8 -3.80 -38.86 -11.93
C ARG A 8 -5.26 -38.91 -12.37
N VAL A 9 -6.12 -39.63 -11.63
CA VAL A 9 -7.56 -39.65 -11.93
C VAL A 9 -8.19 -38.29 -11.64
N ILE A 10 -7.84 -37.62 -10.54
CA ILE A 10 -8.42 -36.31 -10.17
C ILE A 10 -8.00 -35.18 -11.12
N VAL A 11 -6.76 -35.09 -11.60
CA VAL A 11 -6.33 -34.05 -12.55
C VAL A 11 -6.86 -34.34 -13.97
N ILE A 12 -6.88 -35.61 -14.39
CA ILE A 12 -7.54 -35.99 -15.64
C ILE A 12 -9.05 -35.74 -15.55
N THR A 13 -9.70 -35.96 -14.40
CA THR A 13 -11.12 -35.60 -14.20
C THR A 13 -11.35 -34.10 -14.02
N PHE A 14 -10.46 -33.32 -13.41
CA PHE A 14 -10.63 -31.86 -13.23
C PHE A 14 -10.40 -31.11 -14.54
N VAL A 15 -9.43 -31.55 -15.37
CA VAL A 15 -9.19 -30.95 -16.68
C VAL A 15 -10.23 -31.41 -17.71
N SER A 16 -10.66 -32.68 -17.68
CA SER A 16 -11.77 -33.14 -18.53
C SER A 16 -13.13 -32.56 -18.10
N THR A 17 -13.38 -32.31 -16.81
CA THR A 17 -14.61 -31.63 -16.36
C THR A 17 -14.58 -30.14 -16.63
N VAL A 18 -13.45 -29.44 -16.52
CA VAL A 18 -13.39 -28.01 -16.93
C VAL A 18 -13.48 -27.84 -18.45
N LEU A 19 -13.01 -28.82 -19.25
CA LEU A 19 -13.23 -28.84 -20.71
C LEU A 19 -14.65 -29.31 -21.11
N LEU A 20 -15.30 -30.19 -20.33
CA LEU A 20 -16.74 -30.51 -20.53
C LEU A 20 -17.66 -29.37 -20.07
N VAL A 21 -17.27 -28.58 -19.08
CA VAL A 21 -18.09 -27.46 -18.54
C VAL A 21 -18.04 -26.22 -19.44
N GLY A 22 -17.10 -26.14 -20.38
CA GLY A 22 -17.08 -25.15 -21.47
C GLY A 22 -17.98 -25.49 -22.67
N MET A 23 -18.64 -26.65 -22.68
CA MET A 23 -19.42 -27.15 -23.82
C MET A 23 -20.80 -27.66 -23.40
N ASN A 24 -21.49 -26.98 -22.48
CA ASN A 24 -22.93 -26.90 -22.64
C ASN A 24 -23.17 -25.82 -23.68
N PHE A 25 -23.39 -26.26 -24.93
CA PHE A 25 -24.19 -25.48 -25.85
C PHE A 25 -25.51 -25.21 -25.13
N ASP A 26 -25.62 -24.05 -24.47
CA ASP A 26 -26.92 -23.40 -24.39
C ASP A 26 -27.32 -23.30 -25.86
N ALA A 27 -28.29 -24.14 -26.23
CA ALA A 27 -28.78 -24.25 -27.58
C ALA A 27 -28.91 -22.82 -28.10
N ALA A 28 -28.07 -22.46 -29.09
CA ALA A 28 -28.17 -21.19 -29.79
C ALA A 28 -29.66 -21.00 -30.02
N LYS A 29 -30.24 -19.99 -29.37
CA LYS A 29 -31.68 -19.78 -29.27
C LYS A 29 -32.22 -20.01 -30.66
N ALA A 30 -32.93 -21.12 -30.89
CA ALA A 30 -33.14 -21.65 -32.23
C ALA A 30 -33.83 -20.56 -33.06
N VAL A 31 -33.05 -19.86 -33.88
CA VAL A 31 -33.58 -18.91 -34.84
C VAL A 31 -34.28 -19.80 -35.85
N ASN A 32 -35.60 -19.68 -35.92
CA ASN A 32 -36.41 -20.51 -36.79
C ASN A 32 -36.08 -20.15 -38.24
N TYR A 33 -35.19 -20.93 -38.88
CA TYR A 33 -34.78 -20.76 -40.28
C TYR A 33 -35.88 -21.28 -41.23
N ASP A 34 -37.06 -20.66 -41.20
CA ASP A 34 -38.21 -21.01 -42.05
C ASP A 34 -38.12 -20.42 -43.48
N ALA A 35 -36.94 -19.94 -43.91
CA ALA A 35 -36.71 -19.39 -45.24
C ALA A 35 -35.79 -20.29 -46.08
N LEU A 36 -36.13 -20.50 -47.36
CA LEU A 36 -35.20 -20.99 -48.38
C LEU A 36 -33.93 -20.14 -48.29
N GLY A 37 -32.82 -20.73 -47.82
CA GLY A 37 -31.58 -19.99 -47.55
C GLY A 37 -31.09 -19.16 -48.75
N THR A 38 -30.45 -18.03 -48.47
CA THR A 38 -29.91 -17.14 -49.50
C THR A 38 -28.76 -17.83 -50.22
N THR A 39 -28.99 -18.23 -51.46
CA THR A 39 -27.98 -18.91 -52.27
C THR A 39 -26.98 -17.88 -52.82
N VAL A 40 -25.69 -18.09 -52.60
CA VAL A 40 -24.61 -17.17 -52.98
C VAL A 40 -23.47 -17.91 -53.69
N GLY A 41 -22.83 -17.26 -54.66
CA GLY A 41 -21.72 -17.80 -55.43
C GLY A 41 -21.16 -16.77 -56.41
N GLY A 42 -19.91 -16.92 -56.83
CA GLY A 42 -19.27 -16.06 -57.82
C GLY A 42 -18.61 -14.81 -57.22
N TYR A 43 -18.52 -13.75 -58.01
CA TYR A 43 -17.81 -12.52 -57.64
C TYR A 43 -18.68 -11.60 -56.78
N ILE A 44 -18.06 -11.03 -55.74
CA ILE A 44 -18.56 -9.89 -55.00
C ILE A 44 -17.74 -8.69 -55.44
N SER A 45 -18.31 -7.90 -56.36
CA SER A 45 -17.65 -6.77 -57.03
C SER A 45 -17.97 -5.40 -56.42
N GLU A 46 -18.86 -5.36 -55.43
CA GLU A 46 -19.21 -4.16 -54.68
C GLU A 46 -19.35 -4.47 -53.19
N ASN A 47 -19.18 -3.46 -52.34
CA ASN A 47 -19.26 -3.63 -50.90
C ASN A 47 -20.59 -4.28 -50.53
N THR A 48 -20.51 -5.43 -49.86
CA THR A 48 -21.66 -6.30 -49.62
C THR A 48 -21.77 -6.60 -48.14
N THR A 49 -23.00 -6.62 -47.63
CA THR A 49 -23.31 -7.02 -46.26
C THR A 49 -24.19 -8.26 -46.26
N TRP A 50 -23.74 -9.30 -45.56
CA TRP A 50 -24.55 -10.46 -45.24
C TRP A 50 -25.22 -10.26 -43.89
N THR A 51 -26.56 -10.17 -43.91
CA THR A 51 -27.40 -9.78 -42.79
C THR A 51 -28.08 -11.00 -42.16
N LEU A 52 -28.34 -10.96 -40.86
CA LEU A 52 -29.04 -12.05 -40.15
C LEU A 52 -30.41 -12.39 -40.76
N GLU A 53 -31.16 -11.40 -41.24
CA GLU A 53 -32.48 -11.57 -41.89
C GLU A 53 -32.45 -12.50 -43.11
N ARG A 54 -31.30 -12.57 -43.80
CA ARG A 54 -31.09 -13.37 -45.01
C ARG A 54 -30.36 -14.69 -44.73
N SER A 55 -30.10 -15.00 -43.46
CA SER A 55 -29.48 -16.24 -43.01
C SER A 55 -30.47 -17.43 -43.13
N PRO A 56 -30.03 -18.63 -43.51
CA PRO A 56 -28.66 -19.02 -43.79
C PRO A 56 -28.22 -18.65 -45.21
N TYR A 57 -26.94 -18.33 -45.37
CA TYR A 57 -26.30 -18.17 -46.67
C TYR A 57 -25.77 -19.53 -47.15
N ILE A 58 -26.22 -20.00 -48.31
CA ILE A 58 -25.79 -21.27 -48.91
C ILE A 58 -24.81 -20.99 -50.04
N VAL A 59 -23.53 -21.28 -49.82
CA VAL A 59 -22.46 -21.11 -50.79
C VAL A 59 -22.46 -22.30 -51.74
N PHE A 60 -22.94 -22.11 -52.97
CA PHE A 60 -23.09 -23.20 -53.95
C PHE A 60 -21.93 -23.30 -54.94
N SER A 61 -21.18 -22.21 -55.13
CA SER A 61 -19.91 -22.14 -55.85
C SER A 61 -18.97 -21.23 -55.07
N ASP A 62 -17.68 -21.23 -55.39
CA ASP A 62 -16.71 -20.33 -54.76
C ASP A 62 -17.20 -18.88 -54.75
N ILE A 63 -16.99 -18.20 -53.62
CA ILE A 63 -17.16 -16.76 -53.48
C ILE A 63 -15.80 -16.09 -53.66
N ILE A 64 -15.75 -15.02 -54.45
CA ILE A 64 -14.54 -14.22 -54.65
C ILE A 64 -14.85 -12.77 -54.28
N VAL A 65 -14.34 -12.30 -53.14
CA VAL A 65 -14.40 -10.89 -52.75
C VAL A 65 -13.28 -10.16 -53.47
N GLU A 66 -13.62 -9.31 -54.45
CA GLU A 66 -12.64 -8.65 -55.29
C GLU A 66 -11.77 -7.63 -54.53
N LYS A 67 -10.60 -7.31 -55.09
CA LYS A 67 -9.68 -6.34 -54.51
C LYS A 67 -10.37 -4.98 -54.30
N GLY A 68 -10.16 -4.34 -53.15
CA GLY A 68 -10.79 -3.06 -52.79
C GLY A 68 -12.28 -3.17 -52.41
N VAL A 69 -12.86 -4.38 -52.43
CA VAL A 69 -14.24 -4.65 -52.01
C VAL A 69 -14.27 -5.18 -50.58
N VAL A 70 -15.28 -4.77 -49.81
CA VAL A 70 -15.50 -5.24 -48.43
C VAL A 70 -16.71 -6.17 -48.38
N LEU A 71 -16.51 -7.39 -47.87
CA LEU A 71 -17.58 -8.26 -47.41
C LEU A 71 -17.72 -8.13 -45.90
N THR A 72 -18.87 -7.62 -45.44
CA THR A 72 -19.24 -7.58 -44.01
C THR A 72 -20.25 -8.67 -43.71
N ILE A 73 -20.02 -9.45 -42.65
CA ILE A 73 -20.95 -10.48 -42.15
C ILE A 73 -21.40 -10.08 -40.76
N GLU A 74 -22.71 -9.90 -40.58
CA GLU A 74 -23.32 -9.46 -39.33
C GLU A 74 -23.46 -10.60 -38.30
N ALA A 75 -23.58 -10.22 -37.03
CA ALA A 75 -23.73 -11.16 -35.91
C ALA A 75 -24.88 -12.16 -36.11
N GLY A 76 -24.65 -13.41 -35.72
CA GLY A 76 -25.63 -14.50 -35.80
C GLY A 76 -25.82 -15.14 -37.18
N VAL A 77 -25.15 -14.63 -38.23
CA VAL A 77 -25.25 -15.20 -39.58
C VAL A 77 -24.71 -16.63 -39.61
N LEU A 78 -25.43 -17.52 -40.29
CA LEU A 78 -25.04 -18.90 -40.59
C LEU A 78 -24.68 -19.00 -42.07
N VAL A 79 -23.45 -19.40 -42.36
CA VAL A 79 -22.92 -19.62 -43.72
C VAL A 79 -22.64 -21.12 -43.90
N LYS A 80 -23.32 -21.73 -44.87
CA LYS A 80 -23.23 -23.15 -45.19
C LYS A 80 -22.59 -23.35 -46.57
N PHE A 81 -21.49 -24.08 -46.62
CA PHE A 81 -20.73 -24.33 -47.84
C PHE A 81 -21.06 -25.68 -48.46
N ASN A 82 -21.37 -25.69 -49.76
CA ASN A 82 -21.43 -26.92 -50.54
C ASN A 82 -20.05 -27.54 -50.71
N ASN A 83 -20.03 -28.83 -51.06
CA ASN A 83 -18.80 -29.61 -51.09
C ASN A 83 -17.71 -28.95 -51.95
N GLY A 84 -16.53 -28.74 -51.38
CA GLY A 84 -15.35 -28.20 -52.06
C GLY A 84 -15.35 -26.70 -52.32
N THR A 85 -16.40 -25.97 -51.93
CA THR A 85 -16.49 -24.52 -52.15
C THR A 85 -15.64 -23.71 -51.16
N ASN A 86 -15.23 -22.51 -51.58
CA ASN A 86 -14.33 -21.63 -50.85
C ASN A 86 -14.93 -20.23 -50.67
N LEU A 87 -14.49 -19.53 -49.62
CA LEU A 87 -14.59 -18.08 -49.53
C LEU A 87 -13.20 -17.49 -49.82
N VAL A 88 -12.99 -17.01 -51.04
CA VAL A 88 -11.73 -16.39 -51.48
C VAL A 88 -11.85 -14.87 -51.29
N VAL A 89 -10.89 -14.30 -50.58
CA VAL A 89 -10.88 -12.88 -50.22
C VAL A 89 -9.64 -12.23 -50.82
N ASP A 90 -9.82 -11.59 -51.98
CA ASP A 90 -8.82 -10.70 -52.57
C ASP A 90 -8.97 -9.25 -52.03
N GLY A 91 -10.13 -8.88 -51.49
CA GLY A 91 -10.43 -7.61 -50.80
C GLY A 91 -10.36 -7.68 -49.27
N THR A 92 -11.37 -7.16 -48.57
CA THR A 92 -11.47 -7.16 -47.11
C THR A 92 -12.65 -7.99 -46.62
N LEU A 93 -12.42 -8.82 -45.60
CA LEU A 93 -13.43 -9.56 -44.87
C LEU A 93 -13.59 -9.01 -43.46
N LEU A 94 -14.81 -8.62 -43.10
CA LEU A 94 -15.19 -8.17 -41.76
C LEU A 94 -16.29 -9.08 -41.19
N VAL A 95 -15.93 -9.96 -40.26
CA VAL A 95 -16.86 -10.88 -39.59
C VAL A 95 -17.13 -10.35 -38.19
N LYS A 96 -18.32 -9.78 -37.98
CA LYS A 96 -18.69 -8.99 -36.80
C LYS A 96 -19.61 -9.77 -35.85
N GLY A 97 -19.16 -10.93 -35.40
CA GLY A 97 -19.89 -11.73 -34.42
C GLY A 97 -19.91 -11.06 -33.04
N THR A 98 -20.79 -11.55 -32.18
CA THR A 98 -20.82 -11.21 -30.75
C THR A 98 -20.83 -12.49 -29.92
N LYS A 99 -20.52 -12.40 -28.63
CA LYS A 99 -20.58 -13.56 -27.72
C LYS A 99 -21.97 -14.18 -27.70
N GLU A 100 -23.01 -13.36 -27.78
CA GLU A 100 -24.42 -13.78 -27.74
C GLU A 100 -24.92 -14.30 -29.09
N LEU A 101 -24.40 -13.76 -30.19
CA LEU A 101 -24.76 -14.12 -31.56
C LEU A 101 -23.49 -14.36 -32.39
N PRO A 102 -22.83 -15.52 -32.21
CA PRO A 102 -21.66 -15.88 -32.98
C PRO A 102 -22.02 -16.17 -34.44
N ILE A 103 -21.10 -15.90 -35.35
CA ILE A 103 -21.24 -16.24 -36.78
C ILE A 103 -20.72 -17.66 -37.01
N ILE A 104 -21.41 -18.47 -37.82
CA ILE A 104 -21.03 -19.87 -38.05
C ILE A 104 -20.74 -20.12 -39.53
N PHE A 105 -19.54 -20.59 -39.84
CA PHE A 105 -19.13 -21.11 -41.15
C PHE A 105 -19.03 -22.62 -41.08
N THR A 106 -19.86 -23.34 -41.85
CA THR A 106 -19.98 -24.79 -41.74
C THR A 106 -20.37 -25.47 -43.06
N SER A 107 -20.39 -26.81 -43.08
CA SER A 107 -20.81 -27.61 -44.22
C SER A 107 -22.32 -27.48 -44.47
N SER A 108 -22.73 -27.55 -45.75
CA SER A 108 -24.15 -27.68 -46.11
C SER A 108 -24.71 -29.09 -45.90
N SER A 109 -23.83 -30.08 -45.69
CA SER A 109 -24.17 -31.48 -45.41
C SER A 109 -25.06 -31.63 -44.17
N THR A 110 -25.95 -32.64 -44.21
CA THR A 110 -26.74 -33.06 -43.05
C THR A 110 -25.92 -33.87 -42.03
N SER A 111 -24.75 -34.37 -42.44
CA SER A 111 -23.76 -35.00 -41.57
C SER A 111 -22.40 -34.39 -41.91
N PRO A 112 -22.07 -33.21 -41.35
CA PRO A 112 -20.82 -32.52 -41.62
C PRO A 112 -19.59 -33.36 -41.27
N LYS A 113 -18.57 -33.32 -42.13
CA LYS A 113 -17.28 -33.99 -41.91
C LYS A 113 -16.12 -33.03 -42.18
N PRO A 114 -14.97 -33.20 -41.49
CA PRO A 114 -13.76 -32.46 -41.81
C PRO A 114 -13.43 -32.55 -43.30
N GLY A 115 -13.22 -31.40 -43.94
CA GLY A 115 -12.91 -31.32 -45.37
C GLY A 115 -14.12 -31.28 -46.31
N ASP A 116 -15.33 -31.18 -45.77
CA ASP A 116 -16.54 -31.02 -46.59
C ASP A 116 -16.47 -29.78 -47.48
N TRP A 117 -15.87 -28.68 -47.00
CA TRP A 117 -15.67 -27.47 -47.80
C TRP A 117 -14.20 -27.04 -47.78
N GLY A 118 -13.84 -26.08 -48.63
CA GLY A 118 -12.46 -25.69 -48.84
C GLY A 118 -11.86 -24.93 -47.66
N ARG A 119 -12.03 -23.60 -47.66
CA ARG A 119 -11.40 -22.69 -46.68
C ARG A 119 -11.95 -21.28 -46.78
N ILE A 120 -11.73 -20.49 -45.71
CA ILE A 120 -11.65 -19.04 -45.84
C ILE A 120 -10.22 -18.70 -46.27
N TYR A 121 -10.07 -18.20 -47.49
CA TYR A 121 -8.77 -17.98 -48.12
C TYR A 121 -8.50 -16.49 -48.33
N LEU A 122 -7.66 -15.92 -47.48
CA LEU A 122 -7.13 -14.57 -47.62
C LEU A 122 -5.95 -14.61 -48.60
N ARG A 123 -6.19 -14.26 -49.87
CA ARG A 123 -5.27 -14.54 -50.98
C ARG A 123 -4.49 -13.31 -51.43
N GLY A 124 -3.17 -13.48 -51.61
CA GLY A 124 -2.30 -12.51 -52.29
C GLY A 124 -1.94 -11.27 -51.46
N LYS A 125 -0.92 -10.52 -51.91
CA LYS A 125 -0.48 -9.27 -51.25
C LYS A 125 -1.49 -8.14 -51.50
N THR A 126 -1.81 -7.37 -50.46
CA THR A 126 -2.71 -6.20 -50.57
C THR A 126 -2.21 -4.99 -49.77
N THR A 127 -2.71 -3.81 -50.13
CA THR A 127 -2.68 -2.57 -49.31
C THR A 127 -4.01 -2.31 -48.60
N ASP A 128 -5.02 -3.16 -48.82
CA ASP A 128 -6.36 -3.05 -48.24
C ASP A 128 -6.32 -3.17 -46.70
N PRO A 129 -7.28 -2.57 -45.98
CA PRO A 129 -7.35 -2.67 -44.52
C PRO A 129 -7.40 -4.13 -44.05
N LYS A 130 -6.92 -4.36 -42.82
CA LYS A 130 -6.77 -5.70 -42.24
C LYS A 130 -8.11 -6.46 -42.23
N ASN A 131 -8.03 -7.77 -42.47
CA ASN A 131 -9.18 -8.67 -42.32
C ASN A 131 -9.40 -8.94 -40.83
N GLU A 132 -10.65 -8.83 -40.38
CA GLU A 132 -11.01 -8.98 -38.98
C GLU A 132 -12.11 -10.04 -38.84
N ILE A 133 -11.88 -11.00 -37.95
CA ILE A 133 -12.83 -12.06 -37.63
C ILE A 133 -13.02 -12.14 -36.12
N THR A 134 -14.22 -11.83 -35.65
CA THR A 134 -14.54 -11.75 -34.23
C THR A 134 -15.78 -12.58 -33.91
N TYR A 135 -15.74 -13.39 -32.84
CA TYR A 135 -16.82 -14.29 -32.41
C TYR A 135 -17.41 -15.15 -33.55
N ALA A 136 -16.55 -15.85 -34.27
CA ALA A 136 -16.95 -16.77 -35.33
C ALA A 136 -16.63 -18.23 -34.97
N THR A 137 -17.37 -19.18 -35.53
CA THR A 137 -17.03 -20.61 -35.54
C THR A 137 -16.79 -21.05 -36.98
N ILE A 138 -15.58 -21.50 -37.27
CA ILE A 138 -15.18 -22.06 -38.56
C ILE A 138 -14.99 -23.57 -38.37
N GLN A 139 -15.80 -24.39 -39.04
CA GLN A 139 -15.77 -25.82 -38.81
C GLN A 139 -15.98 -26.67 -40.06
N TYR A 140 -15.42 -27.88 -40.06
CA TYR A 140 -15.55 -28.88 -41.13
C TYR A 140 -14.92 -28.47 -42.48
N ALA A 141 -14.03 -27.47 -42.46
CA ALA A 141 -13.29 -27.03 -43.63
C ALA A 141 -12.12 -27.99 -43.95
N THR A 142 -11.50 -27.82 -45.11
CA THR A 142 -10.20 -28.44 -45.42
C THR A 142 -9.13 -27.75 -44.61
N PHE A 143 -9.03 -26.43 -44.76
CA PHE A 143 -8.30 -25.54 -43.85
C PHE A 143 -9.32 -24.55 -43.30
N GLY A 144 -9.31 -24.25 -42.00
CA GLY A 144 -10.28 -23.30 -41.44
C GLY A 144 -10.07 -21.90 -41.99
N LEU A 145 -8.96 -21.28 -41.58
CA LEU A 145 -8.51 -19.98 -42.08
C LEU A 145 -7.14 -20.14 -42.74
N PHE A 146 -7.04 -19.71 -43.98
CA PHE A 146 -5.80 -19.78 -44.77
C PHE A 146 -5.41 -18.38 -45.23
N SER A 147 -4.24 -17.91 -44.82
CA SER A 147 -3.69 -16.63 -45.27
C SER A 147 -2.44 -16.84 -46.11
N GLU A 148 -2.37 -16.15 -47.25
CA GLU A 148 -1.20 -16.12 -48.11
C GLU A 148 -0.77 -14.67 -48.33
N TYR A 149 0.33 -14.27 -47.69
CA TYR A 149 0.86 -12.90 -47.69
C TYR A 149 -0.08 -11.81 -47.14
N ARG A 150 -1.08 -12.16 -46.31
CA ARG A 150 -2.04 -11.20 -45.72
C ARG A 150 -2.02 -11.16 -44.19
N SER A 151 -2.14 -9.94 -43.67
CA SER A 151 -2.44 -9.70 -42.26
C SER A 151 -3.90 -10.02 -41.96
N PHE A 152 -4.16 -10.56 -40.77
CA PHE A 152 -5.50 -10.72 -40.24
C PHE A 152 -5.48 -10.69 -38.72
N GLU A 153 -6.64 -10.40 -38.16
CA GLU A 153 -6.90 -10.41 -36.73
C GLU A 153 -8.07 -11.35 -36.46
N LEU A 154 -7.86 -12.34 -35.59
CA LEU A 154 -8.84 -13.32 -35.18
C LEU A 154 -9.04 -13.22 -33.67
N TYR A 155 -10.24 -12.85 -33.25
CA TYR A 155 -10.60 -12.61 -31.86
C TYR A 155 -11.74 -13.52 -31.41
N ASN A 156 -11.60 -14.13 -30.23
CA ASN A 156 -12.67 -14.83 -29.52
C ASN A 156 -13.46 -15.81 -30.40
N SER A 157 -12.76 -16.51 -31.30
CA SER A 157 -13.34 -17.34 -32.35
C SER A 157 -12.89 -18.80 -32.24
N ASN A 158 -13.67 -19.69 -32.83
CA ASN A 158 -13.44 -21.13 -32.80
C ASN A 158 -13.04 -21.62 -34.20
N VAL A 159 -11.97 -22.39 -34.30
CA VAL A 159 -11.56 -23.07 -35.54
C VAL A 159 -11.39 -24.56 -35.25
N THR A 160 -12.35 -25.37 -35.69
CA THR A 160 -12.45 -26.76 -35.23
C THR A 160 -12.78 -27.75 -36.32
N ASN A 161 -12.45 -29.03 -36.10
CA ASN A 161 -12.87 -30.11 -36.98
C ASN A 161 -12.46 -29.91 -38.46
N CYS A 162 -11.32 -29.28 -38.72
CA CYS A 162 -10.77 -29.15 -40.08
C CYS A 162 -9.98 -30.41 -40.47
N CYS A 163 -9.98 -30.79 -41.75
CA CYS A 163 -9.24 -31.98 -42.20
C CYS A 163 -7.73 -31.77 -42.33
N ASN A 164 -7.28 -30.52 -42.28
CA ASN A 164 -5.88 -30.11 -42.25
C ASN A 164 -5.69 -29.13 -41.08
N ASN A 165 -4.78 -28.16 -41.19
CA ASN A 165 -4.55 -27.17 -40.16
C ASN A 165 -5.81 -26.32 -39.91
N GLY A 166 -6.06 -25.97 -38.65
CA GLY A 166 -7.12 -25.02 -38.32
C GLY A 166 -6.83 -23.66 -38.95
N ILE A 167 -5.68 -23.10 -38.62
CA ILE A 167 -5.17 -21.84 -39.17
C ILE A 167 -3.85 -22.11 -39.89
N SER A 168 -3.72 -21.64 -41.12
CA SER A 168 -2.49 -21.76 -41.91
C SER A 168 -2.09 -20.42 -42.52
N VAL A 169 -0.83 -20.05 -42.38
CA VAL A 169 -0.29 -18.79 -42.90
C VAL A 169 0.98 -19.04 -43.68
N ILE A 170 1.04 -18.58 -44.93
CA ILE A 170 2.23 -18.69 -45.78
C ILE A 170 2.67 -17.29 -46.18
N ASN A 171 3.79 -16.84 -45.59
CA ASN A 171 4.37 -15.51 -45.73
C ASN A 171 5.90 -15.60 -45.97
N SER A 172 6.32 -16.43 -46.93
CA SER A 172 7.73 -16.82 -47.17
C SER A 172 8.74 -15.68 -47.22
N ASP A 173 8.33 -14.46 -47.61
CA ASP A 173 9.25 -13.35 -47.92
C ASP A 173 8.84 -12.00 -47.29
N ASP A 174 7.69 -11.93 -46.61
CA ASP A 174 7.11 -10.65 -46.15
C ASP A 174 6.94 -10.60 -44.63
N GLN A 175 7.97 -10.12 -43.94
CA GLN A 175 7.95 -9.93 -42.49
C GLN A 175 7.02 -8.78 -42.03
N GLN A 176 6.27 -8.14 -42.94
CA GLN A 176 5.32 -7.08 -42.58
C GLN A 176 3.90 -7.58 -42.28
N ALA A 177 3.57 -8.82 -42.66
CA ALA A 177 2.27 -9.39 -42.34
C ALA A 177 2.14 -9.55 -40.81
N SER A 178 1.10 -8.93 -40.24
CA SER A 178 0.77 -8.95 -38.82
C SER A 178 -0.36 -9.95 -38.61
N ILE A 179 -0.05 -11.05 -37.92
CA ILE A 179 -0.98 -12.11 -37.59
C ILE A 179 -1.36 -11.99 -36.12
N ILE A 180 -2.63 -11.72 -35.82
CA ILE A 180 -3.10 -11.60 -34.44
C ILE A 180 -4.16 -12.66 -34.18
N ILE A 181 -3.95 -13.49 -33.16
CA ILE A 181 -4.87 -14.57 -32.76
C ILE A 181 -5.03 -14.50 -31.25
N VAL A 182 -6.20 -14.06 -30.78
CA VAL A 182 -6.43 -13.77 -29.36
C VAL A 182 -7.74 -14.35 -28.85
N GLY A 183 -7.70 -15.02 -27.69
CA GLY A 183 -8.91 -15.53 -27.02
C GLY A 183 -9.65 -16.63 -27.78
N CYS A 184 -8.99 -17.28 -28.75
CA CYS A 184 -9.61 -18.24 -29.65
C CYS A 184 -9.53 -19.69 -29.13
N ILE A 185 -10.40 -20.55 -29.65
CA ILE A 185 -10.35 -22.00 -29.45
C ILE A 185 -10.00 -22.68 -30.77
N ILE A 186 -8.86 -23.35 -30.83
CA ILE A 186 -8.38 -24.05 -32.02
C ILE A 186 -8.19 -25.52 -31.67
N SER A 187 -9.15 -26.35 -32.05
CA SER A 187 -9.19 -27.73 -31.56
C SER A 187 -9.75 -28.76 -32.54
N GLU A 188 -9.39 -30.02 -32.32
CA GLU A 188 -9.91 -31.17 -33.08
C GLU A 188 -9.65 -31.06 -34.61
N ASN A 189 -8.60 -30.35 -35.00
CA ASN A 189 -8.17 -30.31 -36.40
C ASN A 189 -7.25 -31.49 -36.67
N ASN A 190 -7.37 -32.15 -37.82
CA ASN A 190 -6.53 -33.29 -38.15
C ASN A 190 -5.06 -32.89 -38.39
N GLY A 191 -4.80 -31.64 -38.77
CA GLY A 191 -3.46 -31.06 -38.89
C GLY A 191 -2.99 -30.39 -37.60
N SER A 192 -2.14 -29.37 -37.74
CA SER A 192 -1.76 -28.49 -36.64
C SER A 192 -2.90 -27.54 -36.28
N GLY A 193 -2.96 -27.07 -35.04
CA GLY A 193 -3.91 -26.02 -34.67
C GLY A 193 -3.63 -24.75 -35.48
N ILE A 194 -2.42 -24.22 -35.33
CA ILE A 194 -1.93 -23.04 -36.02
C ILE A 194 -0.61 -23.39 -36.70
N GLY A 195 -0.52 -23.22 -38.03
CA GLY A 195 0.74 -23.32 -38.77
C GLY A 195 1.11 -21.96 -39.37
N LEU A 196 2.24 -21.38 -38.94
CA LEU A 196 2.75 -20.11 -39.44
C LEU A 196 4.09 -20.31 -40.14
N PHE A 197 4.11 -20.06 -41.43
CA PHE A 197 5.26 -20.17 -42.31
C PHE A 197 5.72 -18.76 -42.73
N GLY A 198 6.38 -18.02 -41.82
CA GLY A 198 6.78 -16.62 -42.01
C GLY A 198 5.87 -15.55 -41.37
N GLY A 199 6.31 -14.28 -41.37
CA GLY A 199 5.58 -13.13 -40.84
C GLY A 199 5.72 -12.90 -39.33
N GLY A 200 5.29 -11.74 -38.84
CA GLY A 200 5.24 -11.41 -37.41
C GLY A 200 3.89 -11.77 -36.80
N PHE A 201 3.88 -12.21 -35.55
CA PHE A 201 2.67 -12.75 -34.94
C PHE A 201 2.49 -12.38 -33.46
N ASN A 202 1.23 -12.38 -33.03
CA ASN A 202 0.83 -12.34 -31.63
C ASN A 202 -0.26 -13.38 -31.38
N ILE A 203 0.07 -14.42 -30.63
CA ILE A 203 -0.83 -15.52 -30.28
C ILE A 203 -1.02 -15.50 -28.76
N THR A 204 -2.14 -14.95 -28.28
CA THR A 204 -2.35 -14.71 -26.84
C THR A 204 -3.67 -15.25 -26.30
N GLY A 205 -3.65 -15.90 -25.13
CA GLY A 205 -4.88 -16.24 -24.41
C GLY A 205 -5.75 -17.28 -25.11
N ASN A 206 -5.18 -18.11 -25.98
CA ASN A 206 -5.92 -19.10 -26.77
C ASN A 206 -5.96 -20.47 -26.08
N ILE A 207 -6.96 -21.28 -26.42
CA ILE A 207 -7.01 -22.71 -26.11
C ILE A 207 -6.72 -23.48 -27.40
N ILE A 208 -5.62 -24.24 -27.43
CA ILE A 208 -5.16 -24.97 -28.60
C ILE A 208 -5.00 -26.44 -28.24
N ALA A 209 -5.96 -27.28 -28.62
CA ALA A 209 -6.06 -28.61 -28.05
C ALA A 209 -6.55 -29.71 -28.99
N TYR A 210 -6.13 -30.95 -28.74
CA TYR A 210 -6.62 -32.13 -29.47
C TYR A 210 -6.40 -32.06 -30.99
N ASN A 211 -5.38 -31.35 -31.45
CA ASN A 211 -5.02 -31.31 -32.87
C ASN A 211 -4.16 -32.53 -33.23
N GLY A 212 -4.32 -33.03 -34.45
CA GLY A 212 -3.68 -34.24 -34.96
C GLY A 212 -2.19 -34.10 -35.26
N ASN A 213 -1.63 -32.90 -35.15
CA ASN A 213 -0.21 -32.63 -35.27
C ASN A 213 0.28 -31.70 -34.15
N TYR A 214 0.90 -30.56 -34.47
CA TYR A 214 1.37 -29.58 -33.49
C TYR A 214 0.22 -28.70 -32.97
N GLY A 215 0.34 -28.15 -31.76
CA GLY A 215 -0.56 -27.07 -31.34
C GLY A 215 -0.31 -25.82 -32.18
N ILE A 216 0.92 -25.30 -32.07
CA ILE A 216 1.45 -24.19 -32.86
C ILE A 216 2.72 -24.68 -33.55
N ASP A 217 2.74 -24.57 -34.88
CA ASP A 217 3.89 -24.88 -35.72
C ASP A 217 4.42 -23.59 -36.36
N LEU A 218 5.63 -23.20 -36.00
CA LEU A 218 6.32 -22.04 -36.54
C LEU A 218 7.49 -22.49 -37.40
N ASP A 219 7.51 -22.04 -38.65
CA ASP A 219 8.58 -22.29 -39.60
C ASP A 219 8.95 -21.00 -40.32
N VAL A 220 10.24 -20.65 -40.35
CA VAL A 220 10.74 -19.39 -40.95
C VAL A 220 10.05 -18.12 -40.39
N ALA A 221 9.43 -18.21 -39.20
CA ALA A 221 8.65 -17.13 -38.63
C ALA A 221 9.55 -15.93 -38.20
N GLY A 222 8.97 -14.73 -38.27
CA GLY A 222 9.59 -13.50 -37.79
C GLY A 222 9.50 -13.35 -36.26
N PRO A 223 9.86 -12.19 -35.69
CA PRO A 223 9.62 -11.91 -34.27
C PRO A 223 8.13 -12.02 -33.94
N GLY A 224 7.83 -12.55 -32.76
CA GLY A 224 6.45 -12.73 -32.33
C GLY A 224 6.35 -13.25 -30.91
N VAL A 225 5.15 -13.17 -30.36
CA VAL A 225 4.83 -13.55 -28.98
C VAL A 225 3.80 -14.67 -28.98
N ILE A 226 4.08 -15.71 -28.20
CA ILE A 226 3.12 -16.74 -27.79
C ILE A 226 2.95 -16.58 -26.28
N ALA A 227 1.83 -16.01 -25.84
CA ALA A 227 1.62 -15.68 -24.43
C ALA A 227 0.30 -16.20 -23.85
N ASP A 228 0.32 -16.66 -22.60
CA ASP A 228 -0.90 -16.97 -21.82
C ASP A 228 -1.85 -18.00 -22.50
N ASN A 229 -1.32 -18.87 -23.37
CA ASN A 229 -2.11 -19.87 -24.07
C ASN A 229 -2.17 -21.19 -23.27
N LYS A 230 -3.27 -21.91 -23.41
CA LYS A 230 -3.40 -23.30 -22.97
C LYS A 230 -3.25 -24.23 -24.18
N ILE A 231 -2.13 -24.91 -24.27
CA ILE A 231 -1.74 -25.72 -25.43
C ILE A 231 -1.65 -27.18 -25.00
N THR A 232 -2.70 -27.95 -25.21
CA THR A 232 -2.86 -29.24 -24.51
C THR A 232 -3.33 -30.39 -25.37
N PHE A 233 -2.78 -31.58 -25.14
CA PHE A 233 -3.23 -32.82 -25.78
C PHE A 233 -3.16 -32.79 -27.32
N ASN A 234 -2.20 -32.08 -27.90
CA ASN A 234 -1.89 -32.19 -29.32
C ASN A 234 -1.00 -33.42 -29.56
N GLN A 235 -1.11 -34.06 -30.72
CA GLN A 235 -0.44 -35.35 -30.96
C GLN A 235 1.09 -35.24 -31.11
N ARG A 236 1.62 -34.04 -31.42
CA ARG A 236 3.06 -33.75 -31.42
C ARG A 236 3.39 -32.66 -30.41
N SER A 237 4.31 -31.75 -30.73
CA SER A 237 4.73 -30.65 -29.87
C SER A 237 3.60 -29.66 -29.64
N GLY A 238 3.46 -29.14 -28.43
CA GLY A 238 2.55 -28.05 -28.14
C GLY A 238 2.94 -26.80 -28.93
N VAL A 239 4.20 -26.36 -28.76
CA VAL A 239 4.82 -25.32 -29.58
C VAL A 239 6.03 -25.90 -30.29
N HIS A 240 6.06 -25.79 -31.61
CA HIS A 240 7.19 -26.17 -32.45
C HIS A 240 7.77 -24.92 -33.13
N ILE A 241 9.07 -24.69 -32.96
CA ILE A 241 9.78 -23.53 -33.51
C ILE A 241 10.93 -24.05 -34.36
N SER A 242 10.83 -23.84 -35.68
CA SER A 242 11.79 -24.36 -36.65
C SER A 242 12.23 -23.31 -37.67
N ASN A 243 13.48 -23.39 -38.13
CA ASN A 243 14.08 -22.56 -39.19
C ASN A 243 13.85 -21.04 -39.05
N CYS A 244 13.58 -20.53 -37.85
CA CYS A 244 13.28 -19.11 -37.63
C CYS A 244 14.57 -18.29 -37.70
N MET A 245 14.67 -17.43 -38.71
CA MET A 245 15.80 -16.53 -38.93
C MET A 245 15.56 -15.22 -38.18
N ILE A 246 16.00 -15.19 -36.92
CA ILE A 246 15.76 -14.06 -36.03
C ILE A 246 16.80 -12.96 -36.31
N TYR A 247 16.59 -12.15 -37.35
CA TYR A 247 17.51 -11.05 -37.71
C TYR A 247 17.10 -9.67 -37.16
N ARG A 248 15.89 -9.51 -36.59
CA ARG A 248 15.32 -8.18 -36.24
C ARG A 248 14.42 -8.11 -34.98
N GLY A 249 14.42 -9.11 -34.10
CA GLY A 249 13.67 -9.07 -32.83
C GLY A 249 13.43 -10.48 -32.28
N ARG A 250 13.31 -10.65 -30.96
CA ARG A 250 13.24 -11.98 -30.33
C ARG A 250 11.85 -12.63 -30.44
N LEU A 251 11.82 -13.95 -30.57
CA LEU A 251 10.60 -14.76 -30.38
C LEU A 251 10.45 -15.12 -28.91
N GLU A 252 9.27 -14.88 -28.33
CA GLU A 252 9.02 -15.09 -26.91
C GLU A 252 7.84 -16.03 -26.68
N VAL A 253 8.06 -17.06 -25.84
CA VAL A 253 7.05 -18.01 -25.38
C VAL A 253 6.87 -17.79 -23.87
N ILE A 254 5.78 -17.14 -23.49
CA ILE A 254 5.60 -16.52 -22.17
C ILE A 254 4.35 -17.08 -21.47
N ASN A 255 4.47 -17.54 -20.22
CA ASN A 255 3.31 -17.85 -19.36
C ASN A 255 2.29 -18.84 -19.96
N ASN A 256 2.71 -19.70 -20.88
CA ASN A 256 1.82 -20.70 -21.48
C ASN A 256 1.72 -21.94 -20.60
N ILE A 257 0.62 -22.67 -20.73
CA ILE A 257 0.43 -24.00 -20.16
C ILE A 257 0.56 -25.01 -21.31
N ALA A 258 1.69 -25.73 -21.36
CA ALA A 258 1.95 -26.78 -22.35
C ALA A 258 1.86 -28.16 -21.67
N MET A 259 0.75 -28.88 -21.89
CA MET A 259 0.46 -30.10 -21.13
C MET A 259 -0.14 -31.23 -21.95
N GLY A 260 0.33 -32.46 -21.72
CA GLY A 260 -0.23 -33.66 -22.34
C GLY A 260 0.05 -33.79 -23.85
N ASN A 261 0.98 -32.99 -24.36
CA ASN A 261 1.51 -33.11 -25.73
C ASN A 261 2.65 -34.14 -25.74
N ASP A 262 3.13 -34.55 -26.92
CA ASP A 262 4.33 -35.40 -26.96
C ASP A 262 5.56 -34.61 -26.46
N VAL A 263 5.75 -33.41 -27.02
CA VAL A 263 6.72 -32.43 -26.52
C VAL A 263 5.97 -31.18 -26.06
N GLY A 264 6.31 -30.59 -24.92
CA GLY A 264 5.72 -29.31 -24.51
C GLY A 264 6.10 -28.19 -25.46
N ILE A 265 7.39 -27.87 -25.53
CA ILE A 265 7.97 -26.85 -26.42
C ILE A 265 9.20 -27.44 -27.11
N GLN A 266 9.31 -27.26 -28.43
CA GLN A 266 10.44 -27.70 -29.22
C GLN A 266 11.06 -26.55 -30.02
N THR A 267 12.39 -26.48 -30.03
CA THR A 267 13.16 -25.54 -30.86
C THR A 267 14.18 -26.30 -31.71
N GLU A 268 14.17 -26.12 -33.03
CA GLU A 268 15.11 -26.78 -33.95
C GLU A 268 15.56 -25.91 -35.12
N PHE A 269 16.76 -26.15 -35.65
CA PHE A 269 17.35 -25.44 -36.80
C PHE A 269 17.35 -23.90 -36.67
N ILE A 270 17.73 -23.41 -35.50
CA ILE A 270 17.75 -21.99 -35.20
C ILE A 270 19.17 -21.46 -35.46
N LEU A 271 19.37 -20.83 -36.63
CA LEU A 271 20.61 -20.15 -36.99
C LEU A 271 20.58 -18.71 -36.45
N THR A 272 20.85 -18.53 -35.16
CA THR A 272 20.74 -17.20 -34.53
C THR A 272 22.03 -16.74 -33.87
N ASP A 273 22.21 -15.42 -33.87
CA ASP A 273 23.01 -14.73 -32.86
C ASP A 273 22.51 -15.16 -31.45
N PRO A 274 23.40 -15.52 -30.51
CA PRO A 274 23.02 -15.81 -29.12
C PRO A 274 22.08 -14.78 -28.48
N PHE A 275 22.18 -13.50 -28.85
CA PHE A 275 21.30 -12.43 -28.34
C PHE A 275 19.84 -12.56 -28.81
N LEU A 276 19.60 -13.34 -29.86
CA LEU A 276 18.32 -13.47 -30.56
C LEU A 276 17.70 -14.86 -30.40
N ALA A 277 18.29 -15.76 -29.59
CA ALA A 277 17.69 -17.05 -29.28
C ALA A 277 16.27 -16.89 -28.69
N PRO A 278 15.32 -17.80 -29.01
CA PRO A 278 13.98 -17.83 -28.43
C PRO A 278 14.01 -17.77 -26.90
N LEU A 279 13.18 -16.88 -26.31
CA LEU A 279 13.01 -16.80 -24.86
C LEU A 279 11.79 -17.61 -24.45
N ILE A 280 12.02 -18.63 -23.63
CA ILE A 280 10.98 -19.48 -23.03
C ILE A 280 10.92 -19.11 -21.55
N VAL A 281 9.87 -18.40 -21.13
CA VAL A 281 9.77 -17.82 -19.79
C VAL A 281 8.41 -17.95 -19.13
N GLY A 282 8.36 -18.28 -17.83
CA GLY A 282 7.11 -18.27 -17.07
C GLY A 282 6.15 -19.42 -17.40
N ASN A 283 6.53 -20.37 -18.26
CA ASN A 283 5.63 -21.41 -18.74
C ASN A 283 5.48 -22.54 -17.72
N ILE A 284 4.28 -23.14 -17.68
CA ILE A 284 4.01 -24.40 -16.98
C ILE A 284 4.02 -25.52 -18.01
N ILE A 285 4.99 -26.42 -17.91
CA ILE A 285 5.27 -27.47 -18.88
C ILE A 285 5.24 -28.81 -18.16
N GLN A 286 4.16 -29.56 -18.34
CA GLN A 286 3.92 -30.74 -17.52
C GLN A 286 3.20 -31.88 -18.24
N ASN A 287 3.39 -33.11 -17.76
CA ASN A 287 2.72 -34.29 -18.30
C ASN A 287 2.93 -34.51 -19.81
N ASN A 288 4.07 -34.07 -20.36
CA ASN A 288 4.49 -34.39 -21.73
C ASN A 288 5.52 -35.53 -21.74
N SER A 289 5.78 -36.18 -22.88
CA SER A 289 6.91 -37.12 -23.00
C SER A 289 8.23 -36.37 -22.77
N ILE A 290 8.38 -35.20 -23.41
CA ILE A 290 9.49 -34.29 -23.18
C ILE A 290 8.91 -32.91 -22.85
N GLY A 291 9.36 -32.26 -21.78
CA GLY A 291 8.93 -30.92 -21.44
C GLY A 291 9.41 -29.91 -22.48
N ILE A 292 10.73 -29.70 -22.54
CA ILE A 292 11.37 -28.84 -23.56
C ILE A 292 12.39 -29.66 -24.35
N LEU A 293 12.29 -29.61 -25.68
CA LEU A 293 13.25 -30.21 -26.60
C LEU A 293 14.03 -29.13 -27.35
N ILE A 294 15.36 -29.16 -27.26
CA ILE A 294 16.28 -28.30 -28.00
C ILE A 294 17.05 -29.18 -28.99
N GLY A 295 16.81 -28.97 -30.28
CA GLY A 295 17.27 -29.84 -31.36
C GLY A 295 16.15 -30.77 -31.84
N GLY A 296 16.44 -31.57 -32.88
CA GLY A 296 15.44 -32.44 -33.47
C GLY A 296 15.97 -33.33 -34.60
N GLY A 297 15.04 -34.04 -35.25
CA GLY A 297 15.36 -35.00 -36.30
C GLY A 297 16.21 -34.40 -37.43
N PHE A 298 17.06 -35.23 -38.03
CA PHE A 298 18.01 -34.87 -39.10
C PHE A 298 19.26 -34.08 -38.69
N PHE A 299 19.80 -34.27 -37.47
CA PHE A 299 21.04 -33.63 -36.99
C PHE A 299 20.94 -32.09 -36.94
N ARG A 300 19.79 -31.58 -36.52
CA ARG A 300 19.50 -30.14 -36.48
C ARG A 300 19.62 -29.63 -35.04
N GLY A 301 20.63 -28.82 -34.76
CA GLY A 301 20.78 -28.15 -33.46
C GLY A 301 19.73 -27.07 -33.22
N GLY A 302 19.45 -26.77 -31.95
CA GLY A 302 18.54 -25.70 -31.52
C GLY A 302 19.25 -24.59 -30.74
N SER A 303 18.50 -23.57 -30.32
CA SER A 303 18.93 -22.54 -29.37
C SER A 303 17.75 -22.03 -28.58
N ALA A 304 17.94 -21.78 -27.28
CA ALA A 304 16.91 -21.24 -26.41
C ALA A 304 17.50 -20.64 -25.11
N ILE A 305 16.83 -19.60 -24.61
CA ILE A 305 16.99 -19.11 -23.24
C ILE A 305 15.77 -19.57 -22.45
N ILE A 306 15.97 -20.42 -21.45
CA ILE A 306 14.92 -21.06 -20.66
C ILE A 306 15.01 -20.52 -19.24
N THR A 307 14.01 -19.74 -18.80
CA THR A 307 14.05 -19.13 -17.46
C THR A 307 12.69 -18.98 -16.80
N ARG A 308 12.60 -19.12 -15.47
CA ARG A 308 11.34 -18.99 -14.71
C ARG A 308 10.22 -19.92 -15.17
N ASN A 309 10.54 -21.10 -15.69
CA ASN A 309 9.54 -22.10 -16.08
C ASN A 309 9.37 -23.17 -14.99
N ASP A 310 8.17 -23.74 -14.94
CA ASP A 310 7.82 -24.91 -14.12
C ASP A 310 7.79 -26.13 -15.05
N ILE A 311 8.87 -26.92 -15.03
CA ILE A 311 9.10 -28.06 -15.92
C ILE A 311 9.04 -29.34 -15.08
N ILE A 312 7.83 -29.83 -14.86
CA ILE A 312 7.53 -30.86 -13.87
C ILE A 312 6.65 -31.97 -14.45
N GLU A 313 6.70 -33.17 -13.87
CA GLU A 313 5.82 -34.29 -14.26
C GLU A 313 5.89 -34.71 -15.75
N ASN A 314 6.93 -34.34 -16.51
CA ASN A 314 7.17 -34.87 -17.85
C ASN A 314 7.93 -36.21 -17.76
N ASN A 315 8.08 -37.00 -18.83
CA ASN A 315 9.02 -38.13 -18.77
C ASN A 315 10.47 -37.62 -18.69
N VAL A 316 10.85 -36.72 -19.60
CA VAL A 316 12.09 -35.93 -19.52
C VAL A 316 11.75 -34.45 -19.38
N GLY A 317 12.36 -33.74 -18.43
CA GLY A 317 12.12 -32.31 -18.23
C GLY A 317 12.64 -31.48 -19.40
N VAL A 318 13.95 -31.38 -19.54
CA VAL A 318 14.62 -30.71 -20.67
C VAL A 318 15.52 -31.71 -21.41
N LEU A 319 15.41 -31.79 -22.73
CA LEU A 319 16.30 -32.56 -23.59
C LEU A 319 17.01 -31.61 -24.56
N SER A 320 18.35 -31.59 -24.52
CA SER A 320 19.18 -30.88 -25.50
C SER A 320 20.00 -31.87 -26.31
N ASP A 321 19.88 -31.81 -27.64
CA ASP A 321 20.50 -32.78 -28.56
C ASP A 321 21.13 -32.08 -29.79
N TYR A 322 21.92 -32.84 -30.55
CA TYR A 322 22.44 -32.53 -31.89
C TYR A 322 23.22 -31.20 -32.04
N ASP A 323 24.27 -31.02 -31.22
CA ASP A 323 25.16 -29.84 -31.28
C ASP A 323 24.37 -28.51 -31.22
N SER A 324 23.47 -28.43 -30.25
CA SER A 324 22.72 -27.21 -29.94
C SER A 324 23.68 -26.02 -29.73
N ALA A 325 23.43 -24.91 -30.41
CA ALA A 325 24.42 -23.82 -30.55
C ALA A 325 24.47 -22.91 -29.32
N TYR A 326 23.32 -22.51 -28.77
CA TYR A 326 23.23 -21.65 -27.58
C TYR A 326 22.07 -22.06 -26.67
N VAL A 327 22.40 -22.60 -25.51
CA VAL A 327 21.45 -23.07 -24.51
C VAL A 327 21.78 -22.48 -23.15
N GLU A 328 20.89 -21.65 -22.62
CA GLU A 328 20.97 -21.13 -21.26
C GLU A 328 19.72 -21.55 -20.47
N ILE A 329 19.92 -22.29 -19.37
CA ILE A 329 18.83 -22.79 -18.53
C ILE A 329 19.06 -22.24 -17.13
N ARG A 330 18.25 -21.28 -16.67
CA ARG A 330 18.43 -20.68 -15.34
C ARG A 330 17.14 -20.17 -14.73
N GLY A 331 17.04 -20.22 -13.41
CA GLY A 331 15.88 -19.71 -12.66
C GLY A 331 14.62 -20.53 -12.89
N ASN A 332 14.71 -21.81 -13.29
CA ASN A 332 13.57 -22.69 -13.51
C ASN A 332 13.38 -23.65 -12.33
N LYS A 333 12.18 -24.21 -12.21
CA LYS A 333 11.90 -25.39 -11.39
C LYS A 333 11.84 -26.60 -12.30
N ILE A 334 12.82 -27.50 -12.18
CA ILE A 334 12.97 -28.69 -13.03
C ILE A 334 13.09 -29.91 -12.13
N TYR A 335 11.97 -30.52 -11.79
CA TYR A 335 11.91 -31.63 -10.84
C TYR A 335 10.68 -32.50 -11.06
N GLU A 336 10.61 -33.66 -10.41
CA GLU A 336 9.46 -34.57 -10.51
C GLU A 336 9.15 -35.09 -11.93
N ASN A 337 10.09 -34.97 -12.86
CA ASN A 337 10.00 -35.67 -14.15
C ASN A 337 10.21 -37.19 -13.95
N ALA A 338 9.69 -38.06 -14.81
CA ALA A 338 9.68 -39.49 -14.53
C ALA A 338 11.08 -40.12 -14.63
N GLU A 339 11.81 -39.81 -15.71
CA GLU A 339 13.11 -40.40 -16.03
C GLU A 339 14.25 -39.46 -15.60
N TYR A 340 14.39 -38.32 -16.28
CA TYR A 340 15.41 -37.31 -16.02
C TYR A 340 14.81 -35.91 -15.96
N ASP A 341 15.37 -35.05 -15.12
CA ASP A 341 15.04 -33.63 -15.10
C ASP A 341 15.73 -32.88 -16.25
N LEU A 342 16.96 -33.28 -16.59
CA LEU A 342 17.66 -32.77 -17.76
C LEU A 342 18.46 -33.88 -18.46
N VAL A 343 18.42 -33.91 -19.78
CA VAL A 343 19.24 -34.78 -20.62
C VAL A 343 20.00 -33.92 -21.62
N HIS A 344 21.31 -34.07 -21.68
CA HIS A 344 22.17 -33.33 -22.61
C HIS A 344 23.02 -34.29 -23.45
N LYS A 345 22.82 -34.23 -24.77
CA LYS A 345 23.43 -35.13 -25.76
C LYS A 345 24.26 -34.38 -26.81
N SER A 346 24.54 -33.10 -26.62
CA SER A 346 25.51 -32.37 -27.46
C SER A 346 26.92 -32.49 -26.88
N LYS A 347 27.95 -32.16 -27.65
CA LYS A 347 29.35 -32.23 -27.16
C LYS A 347 29.78 -31.05 -26.30
N ALA A 348 29.20 -29.88 -26.53
CA ALA A 348 29.56 -28.66 -25.82
C ALA A 348 28.85 -28.60 -24.46
N ASP A 349 29.58 -28.24 -23.41
CA ASP A 349 28.98 -28.02 -22.09
C ASP A 349 27.86 -26.98 -22.14
N ILE A 350 26.82 -27.16 -21.33
CA ILE A 350 25.70 -26.22 -21.22
C ILE A 350 25.56 -25.65 -19.81
N ASN A 351 25.09 -24.40 -19.73
CA ASN A 351 24.81 -23.72 -18.48
C ASN A 351 23.39 -24.06 -17.99
N ALA A 352 23.31 -24.77 -16.87
CA ALA A 352 22.08 -25.07 -16.15
C ALA A 352 22.11 -24.56 -14.69
N THR A 353 22.83 -23.45 -14.45
CA THR A 353 22.98 -22.87 -13.12
C THR A 353 21.71 -22.15 -12.66
N TYR A 354 21.58 -22.01 -11.34
CA TYR A 354 20.47 -21.35 -10.66
C TYR A 354 19.11 -21.96 -11.01
N ASN A 355 18.99 -23.29 -11.11
CA ASN A 355 17.70 -23.97 -11.20
C ASN A 355 17.37 -24.68 -9.87
N TRP A 356 16.08 -24.84 -9.59
CA TRP A 356 15.57 -25.64 -8.50
C TRP A 356 15.29 -27.06 -9.00
N TRP A 357 16.00 -28.03 -8.44
CA TRP A 357 15.96 -29.44 -8.85
C TRP A 357 15.06 -30.31 -7.95
N GLY A 358 14.21 -29.69 -7.12
CA GLY A 358 13.37 -30.40 -6.14
C GLY A 358 14.10 -30.86 -4.88
N THR A 359 15.42 -30.72 -4.82
CA THR A 359 16.25 -31.11 -3.68
C THR A 359 17.54 -30.29 -3.66
N THR A 360 18.19 -30.23 -2.49
CA THR A 360 19.53 -29.64 -2.32
C THR A 360 20.64 -30.70 -2.23
N ASN A 361 20.29 -31.99 -2.33
CA ASN A 361 21.25 -33.09 -2.31
C ASN A 361 21.89 -33.25 -3.70
N GLU A 362 23.15 -32.82 -3.83
CA GLU A 362 23.89 -32.80 -5.09
C GLU A 362 23.97 -34.16 -5.79
N THR A 363 24.08 -35.25 -5.02
CA THR A 363 24.10 -36.60 -5.59
C THR A 363 22.75 -36.92 -6.23
N LEU A 364 21.64 -36.59 -5.59
CA LEU A 364 20.32 -36.78 -6.19
C LEU A 364 20.11 -35.89 -7.41
N ILE A 365 20.59 -34.64 -7.39
CA ILE A 365 20.53 -33.76 -8.57
C ILE A 365 21.33 -34.38 -9.73
N ALA A 366 22.56 -34.82 -9.48
CA ALA A 366 23.41 -35.42 -10.50
C ALA A 366 22.79 -36.69 -11.12
N HIS A 367 22.16 -37.57 -10.33
CA HIS A 367 21.46 -38.76 -10.87
C HIS A 367 20.23 -38.44 -11.72
N ARG A 368 19.76 -37.19 -11.68
CA ARG A 368 18.59 -36.71 -12.42
C ARG A 368 18.98 -35.94 -13.68
N ILE A 369 20.27 -35.81 -13.92
CA ILE A 369 20.86 -35.18 -15.09
C ILE A 369 21.61 -36.27 -15.85
N TYR A 370 21.31 -36.42 -17.14
CA TYR A 370 22.07 -37.31 -18.03
C TYR A 370 23.03 -36.48 -18.89
N ASP A 371 24.34 -36.64 -18.69
CA ASP A 371 25.38 -35.84 -19.38
C ASP A 371 26.71 -36.59 -19.58
N TYR A 372 27.83 -35.87 -19.72
CA TYR A 372 29.20 -36.41 -19.78
C TYR A 372 29.51 -37.52 -18.76
N TYR A 373 28.95 -37.44 -17.54
CA TYR A 373 29.23 -38.41 -16.48
C TYR A 373 28.53 -39.75 -16.71
N ASP A 374 27.45 -39.77 -17.49
CA ASP A 374 26.74 -40.98 -17.90
C ASP A 374 27.29 -41.53 -19.23
N ASP A 375 27.65 -40.64 -20.16
CA ASP A 375 28.30 -40.98 -21.42
C ASP A 375 29.32 -39.90 -21.82
N TRP A 376 30.59 -40.30 -21.86
CA TRP A 376 31.75 -39.45 -22.11
C TRP A 376 31.76 -38.77 -23.49
N ASN A 377 30.85 -39.13 -24.40
CA ASN A 377 30.69 -38.48 -25.71
C ASN A 377 29.92 -37.16 -25.64
N TYR A 378 29.26 -36.85 -24.52
CA TYR A 378 28.46 -35.64 -24.35
C TYR A 378 29.17 -34.57 -23.51
N GLY A 379 28.68 -33.34 -23.59
CA GLY A 379 29.12 -32.22 -22.78
C GLY A 379 28.59 -32.31 -21.34
N LYS A 380 29.18 -31.51 -20.45
CA LYS A 380 28.73 -31.41 -19.07
C LYS A 380 27.56 -30.47 -18.92
N VAL A 381 26.71 -30.78 -17.95
CA VAL A 381 25.65 -29.88 -17.49
C VAL A 381 26.15 -29.15 -16.25
N LEU A 382 26.41 -27.85 -16.39
CA LEU A 382 26.87 -27.01 -15.29
C LEU A 382 25.67 -26.58 -14.45
N PHE A 383 25.30 -27.38 -13.45
CA PHE A 383 24.12 -27.12 -12.61
C PHE A 383 24.40 -26.34 -11.31
N LYS A 384 25.67 -26.03 -11.00
CA LYS A 384 26.08 -25.30 -9.79
C LYS A 384 26.48 -23.85 -10.08
N PRO A 385 26.04 -22.87 -9.28
CA PRO A 385 25.17 -23.03 -8.09
C PRO A 385 23.75 -23.43 -8.48
N TYR A 386 23.02 -24.10 -7.60
CA TYR A 386 21.60 -24.42 -7.75
C TYR A 386 20.77 -23.65 -6.72
N ILE A 387 19.48 -23.49 -6.98
CA ILE A 387 18.56 -22.79 -6.06
C ILE A 387 18.38 -23.63 -4.79
N ILE A 388 18.26 -22.96 -3.65
CA ILE A 388 17.81 -23.55 -2.39
C ILE A 388 16.52 -22.85 -1.96
N PRO A 389 15.64 -23.49 -1.17
CA PRO A 389 14.45 -22.81 -0.67
C PRO A 389 14.82 -21.53 0.08
N PRO A 390 13.96 -20.50 0.06
CA PRO A 390 14.24 -19.26 0.78
C PRO A 390 14.37 -19.55 2.28
N LYS A 391 15.06 -18.68 3.03
CA LYS A 391 15.22 -18.84 4.47
C LYS A 391 14.32 -17.85 5.19
N ALA A 392 13.31 -18.36 5.89
CA ALA A 392 12.46 -17.54 6.75
C ALA A 392 13.20 -17.19 8.04
N ASP A 393 13.26 -15.90 8.36
CA ASP A 393 13.75 -15.40 9.63
C ASP A 393 13.02 -14.10 9.99
N PHE A 394 12.76 -13.91 11.27
CA PHE A 394 12.16 -12.69 11.79
C PHE A 394 12.53 -12.43 13.24
N THR A 395 12.39 -11.19 13.68
CA THR A 395 12.52 -10.80 15.08
C THR A 395 11.16 -10.36 15.63
N ILE A 396 11.00 -10.55 16.94
CA ILE A 396 9.89 -9.99 17.70
C ILE A 396 10.51 -8.90 18.58
N GLN A 397 9.89 -7.72 18.61
CA GLN A 397 10.37 -6.58 19.38
C GLN A 397 10.72 -6.94 20.84
N THR A 398 9.91 -7.78 21.47
CA THR A 398 10.12 -8.30 22.82
C THR A 398 9.73 -9.79 22.89
N ALA A 399 10.40 -10.57 23.76
CA ALA A 399 10.03 -11.96 24.01
C ALA A 399 8.79 -12.12 24.91
N ASN A 400 8.54 -11.11 25.75
CA ASN A 400 7.39 -11.00 26.64
C ASN A 400 6.66 -9.69 26.36
N SER A 401 5.34 -9.73 26.34
CA SER A 401 4.47 -8.56 26.21
C SER A 401 3.19 -8.75 27.02
N TYR A 402 2.33 -7.74 27.04
CA TYR A 402 1.03 -7.77 27.72
C TYR A 402 -0.11 -7.69 26.70
N VAL A 403 -1.31 -8.11 27.12
CA VAL A 403 -2.52 -7.89 26.33
C VAL A 403 -2.71 -6.40 26.01
N HIS A 404 -3.33 -6.10 24.87
CA HIS A 404 -3.58 -4.74 24.36
C HIS A 404 -2.34 -3.90 24.02
N VAL A 405 -1.13 -4.43 24.23
CA VAL A 405 0.11 -3.79 23.80
C VAL A 405 0.43 -4.17 22.36
N PRO A 406 0.67 -3.20 21.47
CA PRO A 406 1.11 -3.48 20.12
C PRO A 406 2.54 -4.02 20.06
N ILE A 407 2.74 -5.10 19.31
CA ILE A 407 4.04 -5.78 19.15
C ILE A 407 4.46 -5.72 17.70
N ILE A 408 5.69 -5.28 17.44
CA ILE A 408 6.28 -5.25 16.11
C ILE A 408 7.00 -6.57 15.80
N PHE A 409 6.74 -7.08 14.60
CA PHE A 409 7.41 -8.24 14.00
C PHE A 409 8.15 -7.79 12.74
N ASP A 410 9.41 -8.19 12.61
CA ASP A 410 10.28 -7.77 11.50
C ASP A 410 10.95 -8.98 10.85
N ALA A 411 10.54 -9.27 9.61
CA ALA A 411 11.06 -10.35 8.76
C ALA A 411 12.15 -9.91 7.77
N SER A 412 12.75 -8.72 7.94
CA SER A 412 13.78 -8.17 7.04
C SER A 412 15.04 -9.05 6.92
N ALA A 413 15.28 -9.94 7.89
CA ALA A 413 16.36 -10.92 7.86
C ALA A 413 16.07 -12.14 6.96
N SER A 414 14.86 -12.28 6.42
CA SER A 414 14.51 -13.33 5.47
C SER A 414 15.22 -13.13 4.13
N VAL A 415 15.70 -14.21 3.51
CA VAL A 415 16.49 -14.15 2.27
C VAL A 415 16.06 -15.21 1.25
N ALA A 416 16.07 -14.84 -0.03
CA ALA A 416 15.95 -15.76 -1.16
C ALA A 416 17.34 -16.09 -1.73
N SER A 417 17.59 -17.33 -2.16
CA SER A 417 18.86 -17.66 -2.84
C SER A 417 18.92 -17.17 -4.29
N TYR A 418 17.77 -16.80 -4.84
CA TYR A 418 17.61 -16.27 -6.19
C TYR A 418 16.39 -15.33 -6.23
N GLY A 419 16.53 -14.15 -6.83
CA GLY A 419 15.46 -13.14 -6.85
C GLY A 419 15.21 -12.51 -5.47
N SER A 420 13.96 -12.11 -5.21
CA SER A 420 13.52 -11.49 -3.96
C SER A 420 12.36 -12.25 -3.29
N ILE A 421 12.08 -11.90 -2.02
CA ILE A 421 10.87 -12.34 -1.30
C ILE A 421 9.69 -11.48 -1.75
N THR A 422 8.60 -12.12 -2.17
CA THR A 422 7.42 -11.46 -2.74
C THR A 422 6.28 -11.31 -1.73
N SER A 423 6.20 -12.17 -0.72
CA SER A 423 5.19 -12.06 0.33
C SER A 423 5.60 -12.68 1.66
N TYR A 424 4.99 -12.17 2.74
CA TYR A 424 5.13 -12.59 4.12
C TYR A 424 3.74 -12.90 4.68
N THR A 425 3.48 -14.16 4.98
CA THR A 425 2.25 -14.62 5.65
C THR A 425 2.53 -14.87 7.12
N TRP A 426 1.88 -14.09 7.97
CA TRP A 426 1.97 -14.16 9.42
C TRP A 426 0.78 -14.90 9.99
N ASN A 427 1.02 -15.94 10.78
CA ASN A 427 0.03 -16.55 11.65
C ASN A 427 0.43 -16.28 13.10
N PHE A 428 -0.36 -15.47 13.80
CA PHE A 428 -0.04 -15.00 15.15
C PHE A 428 -0.37 -16.02 16.24
N GLY A 429 -0.99 -17.16 15.89
CA GLY A 429 -1.35 -18.23 16.82
C GLY A 429 -2.63 -17.97 17.63
N ASP A 430 -3.30 -16.84 17.40
CA ASP A 430 -4.56 -16.43 18.03
C ASP A 430 -5.79 -16.58 17.10
N GLY A 431 -5.59 -17.15 15.91
CA GLY A 431 -6.58 -17.26 14.85
C GLY A 431 -6.46 -16.21 13.76
N ASN A 432 -5.64 -15.16 13.97
CA ASN A 432 -5.37 -14.16 12.93
C ASN A 432 -4.24 -14.62 12.01
N VAL A 433 -4.53 -14.66 10.70
CA VAL A 433 -3.57 -14.92 9.63
C VAL A 433 -3.62 -13.77 8.64
N THR A 434 -2.47 -13.16 8.34
CA THR A 434 -2.38 -11.99 7.46
C THR A 434 -1.23 -12.15 6.48
N THR A 435 -1.46 -11.85 5.20
CA THR A 435 -0.42 -11.82 4.15
C THR A 435 -0.16 -10.39 3.71
N ILE A 436 1.11 -9.97 3.73
CA ILE A 436 1.58 -8.64 3.31
C ILE A 436 2.83 -8.75 2.45
N THR A 437 3.17 -7.67 1.74
CA THR A 437 4.41 -7.56 0.95
C THR A 437 5.55 -6.86 1.70
N SER A 438 5.23 -6.11 2.76
CA SER A 438 6.22 -5.52 3.68
C SER A 438 6.76 -6.58 4.65
N PRO A 439 8.06 -6.57 5.00
CA PRO A 439 8.61 -7.47 6.01
C PRO A 439 8.19 -7.12 7.45
N ILE A 440 7.65 -5.92 7.69
CA ILE A 440 7.32 -5.41 9.03
C ILE A 440 5.80 -5.33 9.21
N ILE A 441 5.31 -5.85 10.34
CA ILE A 441 3.90 -5.79 10.76
C ILE A 441 3.77 -5.58 12.28
N GLN A 442 2.65 -5.03 12.70
CA GLN A 442 2.26 -4.89 14.11
C GLN A 442 1.02 -5.73 14.40
N HIS A 443 0.98 -6.38 15.57
CA HIS A 443 -0.18 -7.15 16.03
C HIS A 443 -0.46 -6.90 17.53
N VAL A 444 -1.72 -7.05 17.94
CA VAL A 444 -2.19 -6.87 19.32
C VAL A 444 -2.93 -8.12 19.77
N TYR A 445 -2.55 -8.66 20.93
CA TYR A 445 -3.21 -9.82 21.54
C TYR A 445 -4.21 -9.39 22.62
N THR A 446 -5.34 -10.08 22.72
CA THR A 446 -6.41 -9.77 23.68
C THR A 446 -6.55 -10.80 24.79
N ILE A 447 -5.87 -11.95 24.67
CA ILE A 447 -5.95 -13.05 25.64
C ILE A 447 -4.53 -13.36 26.13
N PRO A 448 -4.28 -13.45 27.45
CA PRO A 448 -2.98 -13.83 27.96
C PRO A 448 -2.71 -15.30 27.67
N ARG A 449 -1.64 -15.58 26.92
CA ARG A 449 -1.19 -16.92 26.57
C ARG A 449 0.22 -16.89 25.97
N THR A 450 0.85 -18.06 25.92
CA THR A 450 1.96 -18.32 25.00
C THR A 450 1.46 -18.53 23.57
N TYR A 451 2.02 -17.78 22.62
CA TYR A 451 1.74 -17.85 21.19
C TYR A 451 2.94 -18.36 20.40
N ASN A 452 2.70 -19.21 19.42
CA ASN A 452 3.69 -19.60 18.42
C ASN A 452 3.43 -18.78 17.15
N VAL A 453 4.16 -17.69 17.00
CA VAL A 453 4.05 -16.82 15.82
C VAL A 453 4.80 -17.48 14.69
N THR A 454 4.09 -17.80 13.60
CA THR A 454 4.64 -18.46 12.43
C THR A 454 4.72 -17.47 11.29
N LEU A 455 5.91 -17.36 10.69
CA LEU A 455 6.14 -16.66 9.44
C LEU A 455 6.25 -17.70 8.33
N ILE A 456 5.54 -17.48 7.23
CA ILE A 456 5.69 -18.20 5.96
C ILE A 456 6.07 -17.16 4.91
N ILE A 457 7.20 -17.35 4.24
CA ILE A 457 7.65 -16.49 3.14
C ILE A 457 7.47 -17.18 1.80
N LEU A 458 7.30 -16.39 0.74
CA LEU A 458 7.25 -16.83 -0.66
C LEU A 458 8.25 -16.00 -1.47
N ASP A 459 9.05 -16.64 -2.32
CA ASP A 459 9.96 -15.93 -3.25
C ASP A 459 9.37 -15.75 -4.66
N GLU A 460 10.13 -15.11 -5.56
CA GLU A 460 9.74 -14.88 -6.97
C GLU A 460 9.52 -16.16 -7.79
N LEU A 461 10.05 -17.31 -7.34
CA LEU A 461 9.89 -18.61 -8.02
C LEU A 461 8.75 -19.43 -7.42
N GLY A 462 8.06 -18.87 -6.43
CA GLY A 462 6.99 -19.52 -5.69
C GLY A 462 7.49 -20.55 -4.68
N LEU A 463 8.77 -20.56 -4.33
CA LEU A 463 9.29 -21.41 -3.26
C LEU A 463 8.95 -20.79 -1.90
N THR A 464 8.61 -21.65 -0.96
CA THR A 464 8.21 -21.23 0.39
C THR A 464 9.13 -21.77 1.46
N ASN A 465 9.23 -21.03 2.56
CA ASN A 465 9.80 -21.53 3.81
C ASN A 465 9.04 -20.95 4.99
N SER A 466 9.09 -21.64 6.12
CA SER A 466 8.42 -21.21 7.33
C SER A 466 9.32 -21.34 8.53
N THR A 467 9.20 -20.40 9.46
CA THR A 467 9.82 -20.45 10.78
C THR A 467 8.83 -19.95 11.82
N PHE A 468 9.06 -20.28 13.09
CA PHE A 468 8.23 -19.77 14.18
C PHE A 468 9.09 -19.32 15.36
N LYS A 469 8.56 -18.36 16.12
CA LYS A 469 9.11 -17.91 17.40
C LYS A 469 8.01 -17.87 18.44
N THR A 470 8.37 -18.16 19.67
CA THR A 470 7.44 -18.15 20.81
C THR A 470 7.41 -16.76 21.44
N LEU A 471 6.20 -16.29 21.72
CA LEU A 471 5.91 -15.03 22.40
C LEU A 471 5.07 -15.32 23.64
N PHE A 472 5.43 -14.74 24.78
CA PHE A 472 4.63 -14.81 26.00
C PHE A 472 3.82 -13.53 26.15
N VAL A 473 2.49 -13.65 26.09
CA VAL A 473 1.56 -12.56 26.36
C VAL A 473 0.97 -12.76 27.75
N LEU A 474 1.20 -11.80 28.62
CA LEU A 474 0.79 -11.82 30.02
C LEU A 474 -0.43 -10.93 30.25
N GLN A 475 -1.13 -11.18 31.35
CA GLN A 475 -2.11 -10.25 31.89
C GLN A 475 -1.38 -9.31 32.86
N ASP A 476 -1.52 -8.02 32.64
CA ASP A 476 -1.11 -7.00 33.59
C ASP A 476 -2.24 -6.82 34.62
N ASN A 477 -1.87 -6.86 35.90
CA ASN A 477 -2.77 -6.64 37.05
C ASN A 477 -2.25 -5.54 37.99
N VAL A 478 -1.23 -4.80 37.57
CA VAL A 478 -0.61 -3.73 38.34
C VAL A 478 -1.27 -2.42 37.94
N VAL A 479 -1.81 -1.69 38.93
CA VAL A 479 -2.37 -0.37 38.65
C VAL A 479 -1.26 0.64 38.36
N PRO A 480 -1.48 1.62 37.45
CA PRO A 480 -0.52 2.68 37.19
C PRO A 480 -0.37 3.59 38.42
N PHE A 481 0.72 4.37 38.46
CA PHE A 481 0.97 5.37 39.51
C PHE A 481 1.12 6.77 38.91
N SER A 482 0.25 7.70 39.33
CA SER A 482 0.29 9.10 38.87
C SER A 482 0.86 10.06 39.91
N PHE A 483 1.37 11.23 39.51
CA PHE A 483 1.85 12.28 40.42
C PHE A 483 1.78 13.66 39.76
N ASP A 484 1.78 14.71 40.58
CA ASP A 484 1.68 16.11 40.19
C ASP A 484 2.96 16.92 40.53
N ASP A 485 3.07 18.12 39.95
CA ASP A 485 4.17 19.06 40.18
C ASP A 485 3.77 20.32 40.96
N TYR A 486 2.66 20.30 41.70
CA TYR A 486 2.19 21.48 42.42
C TYR A 486 3.15 21.86 43.57
N ASP A 487 3.49 23.14 43.65
CA ASP A 487 4.49 23.69 44.57
C ASP A 487 3.95 24.05 45.96
N GLY A 488 2.62 24.03 46.16
CA GLY A 488 1.98 24.38 47.43
C GLY A 488 1.88 25.88 47.74
N LEU A 489 2.35 26.74 46.83
CA LEU A 489 2.42 28.19 47.00
C LEU A 489 1.16 28.90 46.48
N TRP A 490 1.01 30.17 46.85
CA TRP A 490 0.01 31.04 46.23
C TRP A 490 0.48 31.46 44.83
N HIS A 491 -0.43 31.40 43.86
CA HIS A 491 -0.23 31.91 42.50
C HIS A 491 -1.14 33.11 42.24
N ASN A 492 -0.68 34.07 41.45
CA ASN A 492 -1.44 35.27 41.08
C ASN A 492 -1.91 35.32 39.62
N VAL A 493 -1.71 34.23 38.89
CA VAL A 493 -2.15 34.05 37.51
C VAL A 493 -2.63 32.60 37.35
N ASP A 494 -3.45 32.35 36.34
CA ASP A 494 -3.85 30.99 35.99
C ASP A 494 -2.60 30.14 35.71
N PHE A 495 -2.56 28.93 36.25
CA PHE A 495 -1.39 28.06 36.14
C PHE A 495 -1.81 26.61 35.87
N LEU A 496 -0.90 25.86 35.24
CA LEU A 496 -1.07 24.45 34.95
C LEU A 496 -0.45 23.62 36.07
N ILE A 497 -1.12 22.52 36.44
CA ILE A 497 -0.53 21.45 37.23
C ILE A 497 -0.24 20.30 36.27
N LYS A 498 1.03 19.97 36.07
CA LYS A 498 1.44 18.89 35.18
C LYS A 498 1.28 17.56 35.89
N LEU A 499 0.48 16.69 35.28
CA LEU A 499 0.32 15.31 35.72
C LEU A 499 1.26 14.40 34.95
N THR A 500 1.93 13.50 35.65
CA THR A 500 2.75 12.44 35.07
C THR A 500 2.29 11.09 35.62
N ALA A 501 2.35 10.05 34.81
CA ALA A 501 2.03 8.70 35.23
C ALA A 501 3.06 7.70 34.72
N VAL A 502 3.27 6.65 35.49
CA VAL A 502 4.14 5.53 35.13
C VAL A 502 3.42 4.21 35.33
N ASP A 503 3.65 3.32 34.38
CA ASP A 503 3.36 1.90 34.51
C ASP A 503 4.47 1.12 33.81
N TYR A 504 4.95 0.05 34.44
CA TYR A 504 6.11 -0.72 33.97
C TYR A 504 5.72 -1.99 33.20
N GLU A 505 4.43 -2.32 33.14
CA GLU A 505 3.92 -3.52 32.49
C GLU A 505 3.27 -3.17 31.14
N SER A 506 1.95 -2.98 31.08
CA SER A 506 1.25 -2.64 29.83
C SER A 506 1.48 -1.17 29.40
N GLY A 507 1.98 -0.35 30.31
CA GLY A 507 2.20 1.08 30.14
C GLY A 507 0.92 1.89 30.33
N VAL A 508 1.06 3.19 30.56
CA VAL A 508 -0.08 4.08 30.77
C VAL A 508 -0.89 4.23 29.47
N ALA A 509 -2.21 4.07 29.57
CA ALA A 509 -3.14 4.37 28.48
C ALA A 509 -3.63 5.81 28.52
N GLU A 510 -4.06 6.29 29.70
CA GLU A 510 -4.60 7.63 29.87
C GLU A 510 -4.47 8.11 31.33
N THR A 511 -4.40 9.43 31.52
CA THR A 511 -4.52 10.08 32.83
C THR A 511 -5.76 10.96 32.86
N TYR A 512 -6.60 10.76 33.87
CA TYR A 512 -7.84 11.52 34.06
C TYR A 512 -7.72 12.47 35.25
N TYR A 513 -8.47 13.57 35.19
CA TYR A 513 -8.56 14.51 36.30
C TYR A 513 -9.90 15.24 36.37
N ARG A 514 -10.23 15.80 37.53
CA ARG A 514 -11.32 16.77 37.71
C ARG A 514 -10.93 17.84 38.74
N ILE A 515 -11.26 19.09 38.43
CA ILE A 515 -11.00 20.25 39.29
C ILE A 515 -12.28 20.60 40.04
N ASN A 516 -12.21 20.81 41.36
CA ASN A 516 -13.33 21.26 42.21
C ASN A 516 -14.61 20.42 42.06
N ASN A 517 -14.49 19.10 42.01
CA ASN A 517 -15.60 18.16 41.74
C ASN A 517 -16.35 18.41 40.42
N GLY A 518 -15.71 19.05 39.46
CA GLY A 518 -16.24 19.26 38.11
C GLY A 518 -16.25 17.99 37.25
N PRO A 519 -16.46 18.13 35.92
CA PRO A 519 -16.44 17.00 35.01
C PRO A 519 -15.05 16.37 34.93
N VAL A 520 -15.02 15.06 34.69
CA VAL A 520 -13.80 14.32 34.39
C VAL A 520 -13.28 14.73 33.02
N LYS A 521 -11.99 15.01 32.93
CA LYS A 521 -11.24 15.35 31.72
C LYS A 521 -10.08 14.38 31.53
N ALA A 522 -9.64 14.20 30.29
CA ALA A 522 -8.50 13.35 29.96
C ALA A 522 -7.30 14.20 29.53
N VAL A 523 -6.10 13.86 30.00
CA VAL A 523 -4.90 14.67 29.70
C VAL A 523 -4.58 14.66 28.21
N SER A 524 -4.79 13.54 27.50
CA SER A 524 -4.51 13.46 26.06
C SER A 524 -5.40 14.38 25.20
N THR A 525 -6.65 14.61 25.62
CA THR A 525 -7.63 15.41 24.86
C THR A 525 -7.77 16.83 25.36
N ASP A 526 -7.76 17.04 26.68
CA ASP A 526 -8.04 18.32 27.34
C ASP A 526 -6.76 19.04 27.79
N GLY A 527 -5.60 18.40 27.70
CA GLY A 527 -4.35 18.88 28.27
C GLY A 527 -4.31 18.77 29.79
N HIS A 528 -3.22 19.25 30.38
CA HIS A 528 -3.03 19.22 31.84
C HIS A 528 -4.00 20.16 32.58
N PRO A 529 -4.34 19.87 33.85
CA PRO A 529 -5.25 20.70 34.65
C PRO A 529 -4.84 22.17 34.72
N LEU A 530 -5.72 23.07 34.26
CA LEU A 530 -5.55 24.52 34.35
C LEU A 530 -6.39 25.09 35.49
N ILE A 531 -5.72 25.65 36.50
CA ILE A 531 -6.37 26.28 37.65
C ILE A 531 -6.69 27.73 37.31
N THR A 532 -7.98 28.05 37.29
CA THR A 532 -8.49 29.39 36.90
C THR A 532 -9.40 30.04 37.95
N THR A 533 -9.89 29.24 38.90
CA THR A 533 -10.79 29.69 39.97
C THR A 533 -9.98 30.15 41.18
N GLU A 534 -10.17 31.40 41.60
CA GLU A 534 -9.58 31.91 42.82
C GLU A 534 -10.10 31.15 44.05
N GLY A 535 -9.20 30.83 44.97
CA GLY A 535 -9.53 30.13 46.20
C GLY A 535 -8.29 29.61 46.91
N ALA A 536 -8.38 29.49 48.24
CA ALA A 536 -7.36 28.82 49.06
C ALA A 536 -7.50 27.30 49.08
N ASN A 537 -8.65 26.80 48.64
CA ASN A 537 -9.12 25.43 48.85
C ASN A 537 -9.54 24.75 47.53
N ASN A 538 -8.97 25.16 46.40
CA ASN A 538 -9.23 24.43 45.16
C ASN A 538 -8.74 22.97 45.32
N THR A 539 -9.45 22.05 44.68
CA THR A 539 -9.15 20.62 44.70
C THR A 539 -8.91 20.07 43.30
N LEU A 540 -8.00 19.12 43.20
CA LEU A 540 -7.71 18.37 41.98
C LEU A 540 -7.71 16.89 42.33
N GLU A 541 -8.66 16.15 41.78
CA GLU A 541 -8.64 14.69 41.83
C GLU A 541 -8.10 14.17 40.50
N TYR A 542 -7.19 13.20 40.56
CA TYR A 542 -6.57 12.63 39.38
C TYR A 542 -6.17 11.16 39.59
N TRP A 543 -6.14 10.41 38.50
CA TRP A 543 -5.78 8.99 38.46
C TRP A 543 -5.37 8.60 37.04
N SER A 544 -4.74 7.43 36.89
CA SER A 544 -4.40 6.89 35.57
C SER A 544 -4.99 5.51 35.34
N VAL A 545 -5.12 5.16 34.07
CA VAL A 545 -5.51 3.83 33.59
C VAL A 545 -4.39 3.31 32.68
N ASP A 546 -4.00 2.06 32.84
CA ASP A 546 -3.00 1.41 31.97
C ASP A 546 -3.64 0.82 30.69
N LYS A 547 -2.84 0.22 29.81
CA LYS A 547 -3.37 -0.39 28.57
C LYS A 547 -4.10 -1.71 28.79
N ALA A 548 -3.91 -2.37 29.93
CA ALA A 548 -4.67 -3.54 30.33
C ALA A 548 -6.03 -3.22 30.95
N GLY A 549 -6.29 -1.93 31.24
CA GLY A 549 -7.52 -1.43 31.83
C GLY A 549 -7.51 -1.38 33.37
N ASN A 550 -6.34 -1.54 34.02
CA ASN A 550 -6.25 -1.36 35.47
C ASN A 550 -6.28 0.14 35.79
N GLU A 551 -7.16 0.51 36.72
CA GLU A 551 -7.35 1.88 37.18
C GLU A 551 -6.66 2.09 38.52
N GLU A 552 -5.90 3.18 38.65
CA GLU A 552 -5.32 3.61 39.92
C GLU A 552 -6.41 3.93 40.94
N ASN A 553 -6.57 3.08 41.96
CA ASN A 553 -7.57 3.23 43.02
C ASN A 553 -6.93 3.03 44.41
N PRO A 554 -7.12 3.95 45.38
CA PRO A 554 -7.91 5.19 45.31
C PRO A 554 -7.30 6.26 44.40
N HIS A 555 -8.17 7.08 43.79
CA HIS A 555 -7.75 8.28 43.06
C HIS A 555 -7.00 9.23 44.01
N LYS A 556 -6.02 9.94 43.46
CA LYS A 556 -5.28 10.96 44.22
C LYS A 556 -6.12 12.21 44.32
N LEU A 557 -6.13 12.80 45.52
CA LEU A 557 -6.83 14.06 45.79
C LEU A 557 -5.84 15.09 46.34
N LEU A 558 -5.49 16.06 45.50
CA LEU A 558 -4.75 17.23 45.90
C LEU A 558 -5.74 18.30 46.40
N THR A 559 -5.44 18.88 47.57
CA THR A 559 -6.28 19.91 48.21
C THR A 559 -5.43 21.12 48.57
N GLY A 560 -6.08 22.25 48.87
CA GLY A 560 -5.37 23.47 49.24
C GLY A 560 -4.59 24.08 48.07
N ILE A 561 -5.13 23.93 46.85
CA ILE A 561 -4.59 24.57 45.66
C ILE A 561 -4.97 26.06 45.72
N LYS A 562 -3.97 26.94 45.67
CA LYS A 562 -4.07 28.34 46.02
C LYS A 562 -3.89 29.24 44.80
N LEU A 563 -4.96 29.93 44.43
CA LEU A 563 -4.96 30.95 43.37
C LEU A 563 -5.63 32.21 43.90
N ASP A 564 -4.98 33.34 43.78
CA ASP A 564 -5.54 34.64 44.10
C ASP A 564 -4.99 35.66 43.12
N LYS A 565 -5.82 36.14 42.20
CA LYS A 565 -5.49 37.13 41.16
C LYS A 565 -5.98 38.53 41.57
N THR A 566 -6.66 38.63 42.70
CA THR A 566 -7.31 39.85 43.14
C THR A 566 -6.30 40.67 43.91
N SER A 567 -6.07 41.90 43.46
CA SER A 567 -5.16 42.79 44.18
C SER A 567 -5.75 43.21 45.53
N PRO A 568 -4.91 43.43 46.55
CA PRO A 568 -5.37 43.92 47.84
C PRO A 568 -6.08 45.27 47.72
N GLU A 569 -6.93 45.61 48.67
CA GLU A 569 -7.56 46.91 48.77
C GLU A 569 -6.81 47.82 49.74
N ILE A 570 -6.59 49.06 49.32
CA ILE A 570 -6.08 50.13 50.17
C ILE A 570 -7.26 51.06 50.46
N GLY A 571 -7.67 51.13 51.72
CA GLY A 571 -8.73 52.01 52.20
C GLY A 571 -8.27 53.47 52.34
N THR A 572 -9.10 54.29 52.96
CA THR A 572 -8.82 55.72 53.14
C THR A 572 -7.50 55.96 53.88
N LEU A 573 -6.65 56.79 53.27
CA LEU A 573 -5.37 57.21 53.82
C LEU A 573 -5.57 58.30 54.87
N LEU A 574 -4.98 58.11 56.06
CA LEU A 574 -4.96 59.11 57.12
C LEU A 574 -3.52 59.59 57.36
N ARG A 575 -3.32 60.91 57.41
CA ARG A 575 -2.03 61.52 57.74
C ARG A 575 -2.14 62.35 59.01
N ILE A 576 -1.19 62.18 59.92
CA ILE A 576 -1.11 62.95 61.17
C ILE A 576 0.24 63.67 61.23
N PRO A 577 0.26 65.02 61.21
CA PRO A 577 -0.88 65.95 61.12
C PRO A 577 -1.45 66.10 59.69
N GLU A 578 -2.72 66.49 59.57
CA GLU A 578 -3.44 66.59 58.27
C GLU A 578 -2.96 67.75 57.35
N GLY A 579 -2.18 68.72 57.87
CA GLY A 579 -1.66 69.89 57.16
C GLY A 579 -0.13 69.92 56.99
N ASP A 580 0.43 71.05 56.58
CA ASP A 580 1.88 71.22 56.48
C ASP A 580 2.57 70.95 57.83
N VAL A 581 3.79 70.43 57.78
CA VAL A 581 4.54 70.04 58.98
C VAL A 581 5.62 71.08 59.29
N LYS A 582 5.96 71.24 60.57
CA LYS A 582 7.08 72.08 60.97
C LYS A 582 8.42 71.36 60.78
N PRO A 583 9.56 72.09 60.73
CA PRO A 583 10.88 71.47 60.72
C PRO A 583 11.03 70.59 61.95
N ASN A 584 11.58 69.39 61.79
CA ASN A 584 11.73 68.35 62.83
C ASN A 584 10.42 67.72 63.35
N GLN A 585 9.25 67.99 62.73
CA GLN A 585 8.00 67.33 63.07
C GLN A 585 7.80 66.06 62.23
N THR A 586 7.58 64.91 62.88
CA THR A 586 7.32 63.63 62.21
C THR A 586 5.93 63.58 61.59
N ALA A 587 5.83 63.16 60.33
CA ALA A 587 4.55 62.85 59.67
C ALA A 587 4.26 61.34 59.76
N LYS A 588 3.16 60.97 60.41
CA LYS A 588 2.68 59.58 60.44
C LYS A 588 1.66 59.35 59.33
N ILE A 589 1.88 58.34 58.51
CA ILE A 589 0.94 57.87 57.50
C ILE A 589 0.31 56.58 58.01
N LEU A 590 -1.02 56.53 58.03
CA LEU A 590 -1.82 55.39 58.44
C LEU A 590 -2.76 54.97 57.33
N VAL A 591 -2.91 53.67 57.11
CA VAL A 591 -3.80 53.14 56.08
C VAL A 591 -4.41 51.80 56.49
N ASN A 592 -5.65 51.56 56.06
CA ASN A 592 -6.23 50.22 56.12
C ASN A 592 -5.87 49.47 54.84
N ALA A 593 -5.23 48.31 54.94
CA ALA A 593 -5.00 47.44 53.80
C ALA A 593 -5.63 46.08 54.10
N THR A 594 -6.47 45.60 53.19
CA THR A 594 -7.18 44.33 53.34
C THR A 594 -7.05 43.51 52.07
N ASP A 595 -6.98 42.20 52.23
CA ASP A 595 -7.11 41.27 51.13
C ASP A 595 -8.10 40.16 51.53
N SER A 596 -8.98 39.79 50.60
CA SER A 596 -10.08 38.87 50.89
C SER A 596 -9.69 37.40 50.85
N LEU A 597 -8.52 37.05 50.31
CA LEU A 597 -8.18 35.67 49.98
C LEU A 597 -6.78 35.25 50.45
N SER A 598 -5.70 35.72 49.82
CA SER A 598 -4.33 35.38 50.22
C SER A 598 -3.86 36.13 51.47
N GLY A 599 -4.51 37.23 51.82
CA GLY A 599 -4.16 38.11 52.94
C GLY A 599 -3.00 39.04 52.61
N ILE A 600 -2.83 40.10 53.41
CA ILE A 600 -1.75 41.08 53.19
C ILE A 600 -0.39 40.49 53.60
N LYS A 601 0.59 40.56 52.68
CA LYS A 601 1.98 40.18 52.92
C LYS A 601 2.76 41.32 53.54
N ASN A 602 2.71 42.50 52.91
CA ASN A 602 3.31 43.72 53.43
C ASN A 602 2.68 44.97 52.80
N VAL A 603 2.87 46.10 53.48
CA VAL A 603 2.49 47.43 52.99
C VAL A 603 3.70 48.33 53.08
N THR A 604 3.99 49.05 52.01
CA THR A 604 5.16 49.92 51.89
C THR A 604 4.70 51.34 51.57
N LEU A 605 5.20 52.30 52.33
CA LEU A 605 5.08 53.72 52.03
C LEU A 605 6.29 54.13 51.19
N LEU A 606 6.08 54.65 49.99
CA LEU A 606 7.14 55.24 49.17
C LEU A 606 7.00 56.75 49.24
N TYR A 607 8.09 57.46 49.53
CA TYR A 607 8.10 58.92 49.50
C TYR A 607 9.32 59.49 48.78
N SER A 608 9.15 60.68 48.18
CA SER A 608 10.19 61.46 47.54
C SER A 608 10.22 62.87 48.10
N LEU A 609 11.37 63.52 47.98
CA LEU A 609 11.63 64.87 48.47
C LEU A 609 11.91 65.80 47.29
N ASN A 610 11.24 66.95 47.25
CA ASN A 610 11.39 68.02 46.26
C ASN A 610 11.21 67.55 44.80
N ILE A 611 10.25 66.64 44.55
CA ILE A 611 9.93 66.13 43.21
C ILE A 611 11.18 65.53 42.55
N SER A 612 11.82 64.60 43.27
CA SER A 612 12.98 63.85 42.79
C SER A 612 12.53 62.56 42.10
N THR A 613 13.37 62.04 41.19
CA THR A 613 13.16 60.70 40.62
C THR A 613 13.51 59.57 41.61
N ILE A 614 14.12 59.90 42.75
CA ILE A 614 14.49 58.96 43.80
C ILE A 614 13.33 58.82 44.78
N TRP A 615 12.87 57.58 44.98
CA TRP A 615 11.87 57.21 45.97
C TRP A 615 12.52 56.40 47.09
N ILE A 616 12.10 56.67 48.33
CA ILE A 616 12.55 55.96 49.52
C ILE A 616 11.44 55.03 49.98
N ASP A 617 11.76 53.74 50.08
CA ASP A 617 10.84 52.69 50.52
C ASP A 617 10.86 52.59 52.05
N LEU A 618 9.70 52.73 52.68
CA LEU A 618 9.52 52.61 54.12
C LEU A 618 8.47 51.53 54.43
N PRO A 619 8.85 50.39 55.04
CA PRO A 619 7.89 49.37 55.41
C PRO A 619 6.94 49.90 56.50
N MET A 620 5.63 49.69 56.32
CA MET A 620 4.61 50.05 57.30
C MET A 620 4.40 48.91 58.29
N THR A 621 4.24 49.23 59.57
CA THR A 621 3.99 48.25 60.63
C THR A 621 2.49 48.16 60.89
N PHE A 622 1.94 46.94 60.94
CA PHE A 622 0.54 46.75 61.31
C PHE A 622 0.33 46.97 62.81
N ASN A 623 -0.51 47.94 63.15
CA ASN A 623 -0.91 48.20 64.53
C ASN A 623 -2.24 47.49 64.83
N SER A 624 -2.17 46.39 65.57
CA SER A 624 -3.33 45.53 65.89
C SER A 624 -4.41 46.21 66.73
N THR A 625 -4.09 47.28 67.45
CA THR A 625 -5.04 48.00 68.31
C THR A 625 -5.98 48.88 67.50
N ILE A 626 -5.43 49.57 66.48
CA ILE A 626 -6.19 50.49 65.62
C ILE A 626 -6.55 49.86 64.26
N ARG A 627 -6.04 48.66 63.97
CA ARG A 627 -6.23 47.92 62.70
C ARG A 627 -5.79 48.71 61.46
N LEU A 628 -4.70 49.48 61.58
CA LEU A 628 -4.10 50.23 60.49
C LEU A 628 -2.61 49.90 60.38
N TYR A 629 -2.09 49.91 59.16
CA TYR A 629 -0.67 49.97 58.89
C TYR A 629 -0.17 51.39 59.12
N GLU A 630 0.94 51.57 59.84
CA GLU A 630 1.53 52.88 60.08
C GLU A 630 3.02 52.95 59.72
N ALA A 631 3.44 54.07 59.16
CA ALA A 631 4.85 54.43 58.97
C ALA A 631 5.07 55.92 59.24
N ALA A 632 6.29 56.26 59.63
CA ALA A 632 6.66 57.62 60.02
C ALA A 632 7.78 58.16 59.12
N ILE A 633 7.47 59.19 58.33
CA ILE A 633 8.47 59.92 57.56
C ILE A 633 9.23 60.82 58.54
N GLN A 634 10.53 60.56 58.70
CA GLN A 634 11.38 61.26 59.66
C GLN A 634 11.87 62.62 59.10
N VAL A 635 12.01 63.55 60.05
CA VAL A 635 12.73 64.84 60.04
C VAL A 635 13.18 65.36 58.67
N GLN A 636 12.57 66.47 58.25
CA GLN A 636 12.95 67.22 57.05
C GLN A 636 13.24 68.68 57.40
N HIS A 637 14.17 69.30 56.66
CA HIS A 637 14.47 70.73 56.79
C HIS A 637 13.34 71.60 56.20
N ALA A 638 13.27 72.86 56.60
CA ALA A 638 12.26 73.79 56.07
C ALA A 638 12.33 73.91 54.54
N ASN A 639 11.17 74.13 53.89
CA ASN A 639 10.97 74.26 52.44
C ASN A 639 11.16 72.97 51.63
N VAL A 640 10.91 71.80 52.24
CA VAL A 640 10.87 70.51 51.52
C VAL A 640 9.43 70.15 51.15
N LEU A 641 9.18 69.83 49.88
CA LEU A 641 7.93 69.20 49.43
C LEU A 641 8.10 67.68 49.52
N VAL A 642 7.22 67.01 50.25
CA VAL A 642 7.20 65.55 50.33
C VAL A 642 6.05 65.02 49.49
N GLU A 643 6.36 64.13 48.54
CA GLU A 643 5.37 63.38 47.77
C GLU A 643 5.40 61.93 48.22
N TYR A 644 4.25 61.29 48.42
CA TYR A 644 4.19 59.91 48.85
C TYR A 644 3.04 59.13 48.22
N LYS A 645 3.22 57.81 48.16
CA LYS A 645 2.22 56.82 47.74
C LYS A 645 2.36 55.56 48.57
N ILE A 646 1.32 54.73 48.56
CA ILE A 646 1.31 53.46 49.29
C ILE A 646 1.22 52.31 48.30
N ILE A 647 1.99 51.26 48.56
CA ILE A 647 1.92 50.01 47.82
C ILE A 647 1.62 48.88 48.81
N ALA A 648 0.53 48.15 48.58
CA ALA A 648 0.18 46.95 49.32
C ALA A 648 0.45 45.72 48.45
N TYR A 649 1.05 44.69 49.04
CA TYR A 649 1.25 43.39 48.43
C TYR A 649 0.51 42.33 49.25
N ASP A 650 -0.13 41.40 48.56
CA ASP A 650 -0.72 40.22 49.19
C ASP A 650 0.24 39.02 49.17
N ASN A 651 -0.20 37.88 49.72
CA ASN A 651 0.62 36.66 49.78
C ASN A 651 0.72 35.92 48.44
N ALA A 652 -0.16 36.21 47.47
CA ALA A 652 -0.06 35.69 46.10
C ALA A 652 0.87 36.52 45.21
N GLY A 653 1.25 37.72 45.64
CA GLY A 653 2.10 38.64 44.90
C GLY A 653 1.32 39.63 44.03
N ASN A 654 0.01 39.80 44.23
CA ASN A 654 -0.70 40.94 43.64
C ASN A 654 -0.33 42.23 44.34
N ILE A 655 -0.50 43.34 43.61
CA ILE A 655 -0.02 44.65 44.02
C ILE A 655 -1.14 45.67 43.85
N LYS A 656 -1.41 46.45 44.89
CA LYS A 656 -2.22 47.66 44.80
C LYS A 656 -1.38 48.88 45.09
N VAL A 657 -1.45 49.87 44.21
CA VAL A 657 -0.85 51.19 44.41
C VAL A 657 -1.96 52.19 44.68
N GLU A 658 -1.80 52.97 45.74
CA GLU A 658 -2.64 54.12 46.07
C GLU A 658 -1.76 55.38 46.04
N ASP A 659 -1.87 56.13 44.95
CA ASP A 659 -1.04 57.29 44.63
C ASP A 659 -1.86 58.55 44.34
N ASN A 660 -3.10 58.62 44.85
CA ASN A 660 -3.99 59.76 44.64
C ASN A 660 -4.22 60.04 43.13
N ASN A 661 -4.57 59.01 42.36
CA ASN A 661 -4.77 59.07 40.91
C ASN A 661 -3.56 59.65 40.15
N GLY A 662 -2.35 59.23 40.55
CA GLY A 662 -1.09 59.67 39.94
C GLY A 662 -0.65 61.09 40.27
N GLN A 663 -1.36 61.80 41.15
CA GLN A 663 -0.96 63.13 41.64
C GLN A 663 -0.04 63.06 42.87
N TYR A 664 0.09 61.87 43.46
CA TYR A 664 0.71 61.63 44.76
C TYR A 664 0.01 62.38 45.89
N TYR A 665 0.24 61.92 47.12
CA TYR A 665 -0.14 62.68 48.30
C TYR A 665 1.01 63.61 48.66
N THR A 666 0.74 64.87 48.96
CA THR A 666 1.79 65.88 49.15
C THR A 666 1.64 66.67 50.44
N TYR A 667 2.75 67.08 51.04
CA TYR A 667 2.77 68.11 52.08
C TYR A 667 4.08 68.91 52.07
N THR A 668 4.03 70.14 52.56
CA THR A 668 5.21 71.02 52.65
C THR A 668 5.70 71.13 54.08
N VAL A 669 7.01 71.24 54.25
CA VAL A 669 7.64 71.55 55.54
C VAL A 669 7.78 73.07 55.67
N ILE A 670 6.93 73.72 56.46
CA ILE A 670 6.87 75.20 56.56
C ILE A 670 7.68 75.74 57.76
N PRO A 671 8.45 76.85 57.62
CA PRO A 671 9.19 77.46 58.72
C PRO A 671 8.29 77.91 59.90
N GLU A 672 8.80 77.84 61.15
CA GLU A 672 8.01 78.17 62.36
C GLU A 672 7.61 79.65 62.51
N PHE A 673 8.09 80.58 61.67
CA PHE A 673 7.66 81.98 61.65
C PHE A 673 7.63 82.53 60.21
N PRO A 674 6.54 83.17 59.75
CA PRO A 674 6.53 83.88 58.47
C PRO A 674 7.39 85.15 58.55
N SER A 675 8.17 85.42 57.51
CA SER A 675 9.14 86.52 57.44
C SER A 675 8.49 87.92 57.31
N THR A 676 8.05 88.50 58.43
CA THR A 676 8.04 89.96 58.79
C THR A 676 7.26 90.97 57.90
N PRO A 677 7.09 92.28 58.27
CA PRO A 677 7.69 93.04 59.40
C PRO A 677 6.79 94.01 60.22
N ILE A 678 7.23 94.26 61.47
CA ILE A 678 7.32 95.56 62.16
C ILE A 678 6.48 96.72 61.58
N LEU A 679 5.22 96.92 62.03
CA LEU A 679 4.56 98.25 61.97
C LEU A 679 3.23 98.33 62.76
N ALA A 680 3.22 97.94 64.03
CA ALA A 680 2.15 98.32 64.98
C ALA A 680 2.75 98.30 66.40
N LEU A 681 3.74 99.15 66.69
CA LEU A 681 3.55 100.56 67.03
C LEU A 681 2.75 100.66 68.34
N LEU A 682 3.45 100.78 69.47
CA LEU A 682 3.65 102.10 70.09
C LEU A 682 2.31 102.78 70.44
N MET A 683 1.52 102.17 71.33
CA MET A 683 0.53 102.77 72.24
C MET A 683 0.17 101.65 73.24
N LEU A 684 0.68 101.58 74.47
CA LEU A 684 0.21 102.39 75.58
C LEU A 684 1.11 102.17 76.82
N THR A 685 2.34 102.69 76.80
CA THR A 685 3.09 103.01 78.04
C THR A 685 3.04 104.52 78.25
N ALA A 686 1.85 105.02 78.53
CA ALA A 686 1.62 106.39 78.99
C ALA A 686 0.76 106.36 80.26
N LEU A 687 1.44 106.64 81.39
CA LEU A 687 0.93 107.34 82.56
C LEU A 687 -0.22 106.70 83.38
N THR A 688 0.18 105.92 84.39
CA THR A 688 -0.29 106.15 85.76
C THR A 688 -0.05 107.62 86.13
N VAL A 689 -1.09 108.44 86.30
CA VAL A 689 -1.41 109.21 87.53
C VAL A 689 -2.82 109.86 87.37
N ILE A 690 -3.59 109.83 88.46
CA ILE A 690 -4.67 110.73 88.89
C ILE A 690 -6.12 110.25 88.63
N THR A 691 -6.86 110.21 89.75
CA THR A 691 -8.32 110.05 89.97
C THR A 691 -8.85 108.61 90.00
N LEU A 692 -9.47 108.09 91.07
CA LEU A 692 -10.10 108.71 92.24
C LEU A 692 -10.13 107.73 93.42
N LEU A 693 -9.69 108.28 94.55
CA LEU A 693 -10.03 107.91 95.91
C LEU A 693 -11.51 107.56 96.12
N LYS A 694 -11.71 106.60 97.01
CA LYS A 694 -12.64 106.65 98.17
C LYS A 694 -14.12 106.27 97.99
N VAL A 695 -14.47 105.27 98.84
CA VAL A 695 -15.59 105.30 99.82
C VAL A 695 -16.93 104.85 99.23
N LYS A 696 -17.61 103.83 99.77
CA LYS A 696 -18.23 103.80 101.11
C LYS A 696 -18.74 102.39 101.45
N ARG A 697 -18.48 101.93 102.69
CA ARG A 697 -19.47 101.49 103.71
C ARG A 697 -19.76 99.98 103.65
N ILE A 698 -19.99 99.23 104.73
CA ILE A 698 -20.87 99.45 105.90
C ILE A 698 -20.40 98.58 107.08
N SER A 699 -20.61 99.13 108.29
CA SER A 699 -20.80 98.50 109.63
C SER A 699 -19.88 97.38 110.10
#